data_AF-A0A1A9BDW7-F1
#
_entry.id   AF-A0A1A9BDW7-F1
#
_cell.length_a   1.000
_cell.length_b   1.000
_cell.length_c   1.000
_cell.angle_alpha   90.00
_cell.angle_beta   90.00
_cell.angle_gamma   90.00
#
_symmetry.space_group_name_H-M   'P 1'
#
loop_
_entity.id
_entity.type
_entity.pdbx_description
1 polymer ?
#
loop_
_entity_poly.entity_id
_entity_poly.type
_entity_poly.pdbx_seq_one_letter_code
_entity_poly.pdbx_strand_id
1 'polypeptide(L)'
;MALHNDPTFLIVRGSPSIASDAEALGSRCAAAVARLHDEGGAVDALVLVGDLTSSASADEFAAVSAVVDRILAECCEAPVPTELPAVLAVPGLADRAPLSPALPTVRSLTDWWHMVRDDFWRDETPDVREAIRAGFRPCLDWYAGYVPEGGWQPGLLPGEGGLVLDTGNVRLGVATVNTAFRMLTADASPELATLHSRQVSALTAGWARPVDAVAVVAPTGAELPGDAAIPVLPVAGSEGGSGSGWLIPDAGPQVVVARQVEGGVRLVDLDGGTLLDAVRPAPVPPAAEPVVEPEPARADPGDLLAEIDQIMATGQAVLVLTSGIEAESRGEWSSPLASPDELFDALADQLAQPIADGRVTLAALMQRLRQADPSLVRRTIGGMLVADGTTINDTALRLLLAPWYRVYDCTGTNVFHDIAARMEVGSNVVVVDAHRDPPGRGRPQLEVVAMHGIAPGSAAGPVTFDIDDRGRGARGQWFRQLKADLITHPVVFGASTVDSRHLSLYLDTLTGDAGASGAPRRFVVAPGDDATASWKLAGAGTVQVPLTVAELARERLGATREPMRRGAQLRARMRSVLDRNAGVQLVSTLLEAAPPGDPLYLRGTDPTWGDVAQNIPAQLSTLSAMLERAGSAGPQQPVLVLNDRSGTGKSTTLMQFAVALHVRGLAVGWVDRATTKSSQDVISECVELGLDAVLIDDVDIFGAEAARLMTRLGQRGTILVAATIRSTRGHLLDEVAGLTRVPPLRLTDDDLNSLVERLEAYRQLGKLKQYKLHDTRVDRLRQVSDRDLMAAMVEVITGYRFEERVNSEFAQLDPRERDIYATVCLFEALQYEDRSLTLPQNALLQIASDGPPDPAVNQAIERLVSGRRMLVRRESGHIRSRHRVVAEAMEKSIREDKDYFLEIFTRLLLFYVQRGAGITDRNDPTRRAMVALINHRVMMKSGLPIDSVREVYQQLHDYLKDDFHYWLQCGSYELERRNLDLAATYLETSRGCDGGQDHFKVVTTWAMVCLRRASARPTDNGLHEVAVDAFRELERIAKQEGDRSPHTIVTIVRDGTSWLQRGVFFTEDEQQSTARRILRWIEIGHRLLAMNGEFRSAAEHCTGPLERMVRAEDERAIPL
;
A
#
# COMPACT_ATOMS: atom_id res chain seq x y z
N MET A 1 24.77 67.98 -7.03
CA MET A 1 23.48 67.32 -6.73
C MET A 1 23.80 66.24 -5.73
N ALA A 2 23.17 66.22 -4.56
CA ALA A 2 23.58 65.31 -3.50
C ALA A 2 23.13 63.87 -3.85
N LEU A 3 24.05 63.03 -4.31
CA LEU A 3 23.86 61.58 -4.51
C LEU A 3 23.67 60.83 -3.18
N HIS A 4 23.93 61.47 -2.04
CA HIS A 4 23.92 60.87 -0.69
C HIS A 4 22.59 60.28 -0.20
N ASN A 5 21.49 60.42 -0.93
CA ASN A 5 20.15 60.08 -0.44
C ASN A 5 19.37 59.12 -1.35
N ASP A 6 20.00 58.51 -2.35
CA ASP A 6 19.31 57.58 -3.28
C ASP A 6 20.00 56.20 -3.25
N PRO A 7 19.24 55.08 -3.23
CA PRO A 7 19.83 53.74 -3.28
C PRO A 7 20.70 53.53 -4.52
N THR A 8 21.96 53.17 -4.30
CA THR A 8 22.99 53.06 -5.35
C THR A 8 23.59 51.66 -5.40
N PHE A 9 23.59 51.06 -6.60
CA PHE A 9 24.08 49.70 -6.85
C PHE A 9 25.24 49.72 -7.83
N LEU A 10 26.26 48.90 -7.56
CA LEU A 10 27.25 48.53 -8.57
C LEU A 10 26.85 47.18 -9.15
N ILE A 11 26.42 47.17 -10.40
CA ILE A 11 26.09 45.94 -11.13
C ILE A 11 27.35 45.50 -11.89
N VAL A 12 27.77 44.26 -11.68
CA VAL A 12 28.96 43.69 -12.33
C VAL A 12 28.55 42.51 -13.20
N ARG A 13 28.91 42.60 -14.48
CA ARG A 13 28.71 41.55 -15.46
C ARG A 13 30.03 41.17 -16.12
N GLY A 14 30.30 39.87 -16.20
CA GLY A 14 31.48 39.31 -16.89
C GLY A 14 31.30 39.14 -18.40
N SER A 15 32.40 38.88 -19.12
CA SER A 15 32.38 38.46 -20.52
C SER A 15 33.63 37.65 -20.86
N PRO A 16 33.53 36.31 -21.06
CA PRO A 16 32.34 35.49 -20.91
C PRO A 16 31.88 35.30 -19.44
N SER A 17 32.77 35.46 -18.46
CA SER A 17 32.46 35.35 -17.03
C SER A 17 33.21 36.40 -16.19
N ILE A 18 32.88 36.54 -14.91
CA ILE A 18 33.61 37.45 -14.00
C ILE A 18 35.03 36.91 -13.76
N ALA A 19 35.17 35.60 -13.59
CA ALA A 19 36.44 34.93 -13.36
C ALA A 19 37.43 35.06 -14.54
N SER A 20 36.94 35.14 -15.79
CA SER A 20 37.82 35.10 -16.98
C SER A 20 38.77 36.29 -17.14
N ASP A 21 38.46 37.44 -16.53
CA ASP A 21 39.28 38.66 -16.58
C ASP A 21 39.23 39.41 -15.24
N ALA A 22 39.34 38.66 -14.13
CA ALA A 22 39.13 39.16 -12.78
C ALA A 22 40.00 40.39 -12.44
N GLU A 23 41.28 40.40 -12.84
CA GLU A 23 42.20 41.50 -12.51
C GLU A 23 41.83 42.82 -13.20
N ALA A 24 41.57 42.78 -14.51
CA ALA A 24 41.20 43.98 -15.26
C ALA A 24 39.78 44.43 -14.91
N LEU A 25 38.85 43.49 -14.71
CA LEU A 25 37.49 43.79 -14.26
C LEU A 25 37.49 44.44 -12.87
N GLY A 26 38.23 43.88 -11.90
CA GLY A 26 38.36 44.46 -10.57
C GLY A 26 38.97 45.87 -10.59
N SER A 27 39.94 46.12 -11.50
CA SER A 27 40.51 47.46 -11.70
C SER A 27 39.48 48.45 -12.23
N ARG A 28 38.65 48.06 -13.20
CA ARG A 28 37.57 48.91 -13.72
C ARG A 28 36.49 49.15 -12.67
N CYS A 29 36.13 48.15 -11.88
CA CYS A 29 35.13 48.27 -10.83
C CYS A 29 35.59 49.24 -9.73
N ALA A 30 36.85 49.11 -9.27
CA ALA A 30 37.44 50.06 -8.34
C ALA A 30 37.44 51.50 -8.90
N ALA A 31 37.78 51.68 -10.18
CA ALA A 31 37.72 53.00 -10.82
C ALA A 31 36.29 53.58 -10.89
N ALA A 32 35.26 52.73 -11.08
CA ALA A 32 33.87 53.15 -11.05
C ALA A 32 33.41 53.57 -9.64
N VAL A 33 33.84 52.85 -8.60
CA VAL A 33 33.58 53.20 -7.19
C VAL A 33 34.29 54.50 -6.82
N ALA A 34 35.57 54.65 -7.19
CA ALA A 34 36.31 55.89 -6.96
C ALA A 34 35.64 57.11 -7.63
N ARG A 35 35.14 56.94 -8.86
CA ARG A 35 34.36 57.99 -9.54
C ARG A 35 33.08 58.33 -8.78
N LEU A 36 32.34 57.33 -8.27
CA LEU A 36 31.15 57.57 -7.45
C LEU A 36 31.50 58.33 -6.16
N HIS A 37 32.63 58.01 -5.53
CA HIS A 37 33.15 58.72 -4.36
C HIS A 37 33.51 60.17 -4.68
N ASP A 38 34.14 60.45 -5.82
CA ASP A 38 34.42 61.82 -6.29
C ASP A 38 33.14 62.66 -6.49
N GLU A 39 32.04 62.01 -6.90
CA GLU A 39 30.72 62.63 -7.03
C GLU A 39 29.95 62.73 -5.69
N GLY A 40 30.54 62.22 -4.60
CA GLY A 40 30.00 62.26 -3.24
C GLY A 40 28.92 61.21 -2.97
N GLY A 41 28.90 60.10 -3.70
CA GLY A 41 28.03 58.94 -3.45
C GLY A 41 28.77 57.80 -2.75
N ALA A 42 28.01 56.76 -2.38
CA ALA A 42 28.53 55.49 -1.85
C ALA A 42 27.75 54.33 -2.47
N VAL A 43 28.33 53.13 -2.49
CA VAL A 43 27.64 51.91 -2.96
C VAL A 43 26.86 51.32 -1.79
N ASP A 44 25.57 51.06 -1.98
CA ASP A 44 24.73 50.39 -0.97
C ASP A 44 24.67 48.87 -1.19
N ALA A 45 24.75 48.42 -2.45
CA ALA A 45 24.85 47.00 -2.79
C ALA A 45 25.68 46.72 -4.04
N LEU A 46 26.49 45.66 -3.98
CA LEU A 46 27.24 45.09 -5.09
C LEU A 46 26.44 43.92 -5.67
N VAL A 47 26.04 44.00 -6.93
CA VAL A 47 25.18 43.00 -7.57
C VAL A 47 25.96 42.29 -8.68
N LEU A 48 26.23 41.00 -8.48
CA LEU A 48 26.90 40.12 -9.45
C LEU A 48 25.84 39.32 -10.22
N VAL A 49 25.77 39.51 -11.54
CA VAL A 49 24.64 39.04 -12.35
C VAL A 49 25.07 37.98 -13.36
N GLY A 50 24.86 36.71 -13.01
CA GLY A 50 25.00 35.56 -13.90
C GLY A 50 26.43 35.25 -14.36
N ASP A 51 26.68 33.97 -14.66
CA ASP A 51 27.93 33.44 -15.22
C ASP A 51 29.17 34.02 -14.53
N LEU A 52 29.22 33.89 -13.20
CA LEU A 52 30.34 34.35 -12.37
C LEU A 52 31.63 33.61 -12.76
N THR A 53 31.49 32.35 -13.10
CA THR A 53 32.54 31.41 -13.52
C THR A 53 32.26 30.87 -14.92
N SER A 54 33.19 30.12 -15.50
CA SER A 54 32.98 29.44 -16.80
C SER A 54 32.74 27.94 -16.63
N SER A 55 33.13 27.37 -15.49
CA SER A 55 33.07 25.92 -15.22
C SER A 55 32.69 25.56 -13.79
N ALA A 56 32.29 26.54 -12.97
CA ALA A 56 31.99 26.37 -11.54
C ALA A 56 33.16 25.78 -10.72
N SER A 57 34.41 26.05 -11.13
CA SER A 57 35.59 25.56 -10.41
C SER A 57 35.93 26.43 -9.20
N ALA A 58 36.53 25.83 -8.18
CA ALA A 58 36.94 26.56 -6.95
C ALA A 58 37.95 27.68 -7.25
N ASP A 59 38.86 27.48 -8.21
CA ASP A 59 39.84 28.50 -8.61
C ASP A 59 39.18 29.70 -9.30
N GLU A 60 38.15 29.45 -10.12
CA GLU A 60 37.37 30.53 -10.72
C GLU A 60 36.58 31.32 -9.66
N PHE A 61 35.96 30.63 -8.69
CA PHE A 61 35.29 31.32 -7.57
C PHE A 61 36.28 32.11 -6.69
N ALA A 62 37.51 31.61 -6.50
CA ALA A 62 38.56 32.39 -5.84
C ALA A 62 38.95 33.65 -6.64
N ALA A 63 38.96 33.57 -7.97
CA ALA A 63 39.14 34.75 -8.82
C ALA A 63 37.98 35.73 -8.70
N VAL A 64 36.73 35.26 -8.60
CA VAL A 64 35.55 36.12 -8.33
C VAL A 64 35.68 36.78 -6.96
N SER A 65 36.09 36.05 -5.92
CA SER A 65 36.38 36.61 -4.60
C SER A 65 37.39 37.76 -4.66
N ALA A 66 38.48 37.60 -5.43
CA ALA A 66 39.47 38.66 -5.59
C ALA A 66 38.89 39.95 -6.23
N VAL A 67 37.89 39.82 -7.12
CA VAL A 67 37.15 40.98 -7.66
C VAL A 67 36.29 41.63 -6.58
N VAL A 68 35.50 40.83 -5.86
CA VAL A 68 34.61 41.31 -4.80
C VAL A 68 35.40 42.01 -3.69
N ASP A 69 36.43 41.35 -3.16
CA ASP A 69 37.25 41.87 -2.08
C ASP A 69 37.93 43.19 -2.46
N ARG A 70 38.35 43.33 -3.73
CA ARG A 70 38.92 44.58 -4.25
C ARG A 70 37.89 45.70 -4.34
N ILE A 71 36.65 45.40 -4.73
CA ILE A 71 35.56 46.38 -4.76
C ILE A 71 35.22 46.82 -3.34
N LEU A 72 35.08 45.87 -2.41
CA LEU A 72 34.80 46.17 -1.00
C LEU A 72 35.91 47.00 -0.37
N ALA A 73 37.18 46.70 -0.69
CA ALA A 73 38.32 47.50 -0.23
C ALA A 73 38.25 48.95 -0.74
N GLU A 74 37.88 49.17 -2.00
CA GLU A 74 37.69 50.53 -2.52
C GLU A 74 36.51 51.24 -1.85
N CYS A 75 35.41 50.53 -1.55
CA CYS A 75 34.25 51.09 -0.85
C CYS A 75 34.60 51.60 0.56
N CYS A 76 35.62 51.04 1.21
CA CYS A 76 36.11 51.53 2.51
C CYS A 76 36.73 52.94 2.43
N GLU A 77 37.15 53.39 1.24
CA GLU A 77 37.75 54.71 1.01
C GLU A 77 36.69 55.81 0.74
N ALA A 78 35.42 55.54 1.05
CA ALA A 78 34.32 56.48 0.82
C ALA A 78 34.55 57.82 1.57
N PRO A 79 34.13 58.97 1.00
CA PRO A 79 34.33 60.29 1.61
C PRO A 79 33.59 60.48 2.95
N VAL A 80 32.57 59.64 3.20
CA VAL A 80 31.76 59.60 4.41
C VAL A 80 31.75 58.17 4.93
N PRO A 81 31.87 57.93 6.25
CA PRO A 81 31.76 56.58 6.80
C PRO A 81 30.39 55.98 6.50
N THR A 82 30.36 54.96 5.65
CA THR A 82 29.16 54.15 5.34
C THR A 82 29.37 52.71 5.77
N GLU A 83 28.28 51.97 5.94
CA GLU A 83 28.36 50.51 6.07
C GLU A 83 28.91 49.91 4.76
N LEU A 84 29.53 48.73 4.84
CA LEU A 84 29.96 48.02 3.65
C LEU A 84 28.74 47.62 2.80
N PRO A 85 28.83 47.71 1.46
CA PRO A 85 27.71 47.35 0.60
C PRO A 85 27.34 45.88 0.75
N ALA A 86 26.05 45.58 0.67
CA ALA A 86 25.59 44.20 0.61
C ALA A 86 26.04 43.53 -0.69
N VAL A 87 26.69 42.37 -0.60
CA VAL A 87 27.09 41.59 -1.79
C VAL A 87 25.95 40.65 -2.16
N LEU A 88 25.41 40.83 -3.37
CA LEU A 88 24.29 40.10 -3.92
C LEU A 88 24.76 39.34 -5.16
N ALA A 89 24.69 38.00 -5.16
CA ALA A 89 25.11 37.19 -6.30
C ALA A 89 23.99 36.29 -6.79
N VAL A 90 23.73 36.29 -8.11
CA VAL A 90 22.73 35.43 -8.74
C VAL A 90 23.42 34.42 -9.66
N PRO A 91 23.29 33.10 -9.41
CA PRO A 91 24.01 32.10 -10.18
C PRO A 91 23.46 31.98 -11.60
N GLY A 92 24.35 31.97 -12.59
CA GLY A 92 24.02 31.69 -13.99
C GLY A 92 24.23 30.24 -14.39
N LEU A 93 24.14 29.98 -15.69
CA LEU A 93 24.29 28.65 -16.27
C LEU A 93 25.69 28.08 -16.02
N ALA A 94 26.72 28.94 -16.10
CA ALA A 94 28.11 28.51 -15.97
C ALA A 94 28.57 28.29 -14.51
N ASP A 95 27.74 28.67 -13.53
CA ASP A 95 28.05 28.60 -12.09
C ASP A 95 27.63 27.28 -11.43
N ARG A 96 27.11 26.34 -12.22
CA ARG A 96 26.62 25.04 -11.74
C ARG A 96 27.43 23.88 -12.30
N ALA A 97 27.59 22.84 -11.48
CA ALA A 97 28.09 21.55 -11.93
C ALA A 97 27.06 20.89 -12.87
N PRO A 98 27.42 20.55 -14.12
CA PRO A 98 26.50 19.93 -15.06
C PRO A 98 26.07 18.53 -14.62
N LEU A 99 24.76 18.27 -14.71
CA LEU A 99 24.16 16.96 -14.47
C LEU A 99 23.84 16.25 -15.78
N SER A 100 23.76 14.91 -15.72
CA SER A 100 23.45 14.08 -16.88
C SER A 100 22.00 14.29 -17.34
N PRO A 101 21.73 14.53 -18.64
CA PRO A 101 20.37 14.66 -19.17
C PRO A 101 19.55 13.36 -19.06
N ALA A 102 20.19 12.22 -18.81
CA ALA A 102 19.50 10.94 -18.63
C ALA A 102 18.82 10.79 -17.26
N LEU A 103 19.11 11.66 -16.29
CA LEU A 103 18.52 11.61 -14.96
C LEU A 103 17.04 12.02 -15.00
N PRO A 104 16.12 11.22 -14.43
CA PRO A 104 14.69 11.56 -14.40
C PRO A 104 14.39 12.93 -13.76
N THR A 105 15.15 13.32 -12.72
CA THR A 105 15.03 14.63 -12.05
C THR A 105 15.41 15.79 -12.97
N VAL A 106 16.42 15.61 -13.84
CA VAL A 106 16.82 16.61 -14.84
C VAL A 106 15.78 16.69 -15.97
N ARG A 107 15.29 15.54 -16.45
CA ARG A 107 14.19 15.50 -17.44
C ARG A 107 12.90 16.13 -16.94
N SER A 108 12.65 16.05 -15.63
CA SER A 108 11.52 16.73 -14.98
C SER A 108 11.59 18.25 -15.10
N LEU A 109 12.80 18.82 -15.11
CA LEU A 109 13.02 20.27 -15.25
C LEU A 109 13.05 20.72 -16.72
N THR A 110 13.31 19.81 -17.66
CA THR A 110 13.34 20.10 -19.10
C THR A 110 12.07 19.56 -19.79
N ASP A 111 12.10 18.31 -20.25
CA ASP A 111 11.08 17.66 -21.09
C ASP A 111 9.71 17.58 -20.41
N TRP A 112 9.68 17.25 -19.12
CA TRP A 112 8.44 16.96 -18.38
C TRP A 112 7.97 18.12 -17.52
N TRP A 113 8.55 19.32 -17.70
CA TRP A 113 8.24 20.49 -16.86
C TRP A 113 6.74 20.78 -16.77
N HIS A 114 6.01 20.67 -17.88
CA HIS A 114 4.56 20.88 -17.92
C HIS A 114 3.76 19.92 -17.03
N MET A 115 4.30 18.74 -16.69
CA MET A 115 3.67 17.75 -15.82
C MET A 115 4.01 17.99 -14.34
N VAL A 116 5.22 18.47 -14.05
CA VAL A 116 5.73 18.61 -12.66
C VAL A 116 5.72 20.04 -12.13
N ARG A 117 5.48 21.06 -12.98
CA ARG A 117 5.58 22.48 -12.62
C ARG A 117 4.75 22.83 -11.39
N ASP A 118 3.48 22.41 -11.38
CA ASP A 118 2.55 22.83 -10.33
C ASP A 118 2.91 22.17 -9.00
N ASP A 119 3.29 20.89 -9.03
CA ASP A 119 3.77 20.12 -7.87
C ASP A 119 5.12 20.65 -7.35
N PHE A 120 6.02 21.05 -8.25
CA PHE A 120 7.29 21.69 -7.90
C PHE A 120 7.10 23.00 -7.12
N TRP A 121 6.19 23.85 -7.59
CA TRP A 121 5.87 25.10 -6.90
C TRP A 121 5.11 24.88 -5.59
N ARG A 122 4.42 23.74 -5.42
CA ARG A 122 3.78 23.31 -4.16
C ARG A 122 4.72 22.60 -3.18
N ASP A 123 5.98 22.43 -3.55
CA ASP A 123 6.99 21.71 -2.76
C ASP A 123 6.72 20.19 -2.60
N GLU A 124 6.02 19.60 -3.58
CA GLU A 124 5.67 18.17 -3.61
C GLU A 124 6.73 17.31 -4.34
N THR A 125 7.81 17.91 -4.84
CA THR A 125 8.91 17.22 -5.58
C THR A 125 10.29 17.47 -4.96
N PRO A 126 10.55 16.98 -3.73
CA PRO A 126 11.79 17.25 -3.00
C PRO A 126 13.05 16.76 -3.73
N ASP A 127 12.96 15.63 -4.44
CA ASP A 127 14.08 15.06 -5.22
C ASP A 127 14.52 15.99 -6.37
N VAL A 128 13.58 16.71 -6.97
CA VAL A 128 13.87 17.69 -8.04
C VAL A 128 14.55 18.92 -7.46
N ARG A 129 14.10 19.41 -6.30
CA ARG A 129 14.75 20.53 -5.60
C ARG A 129 16.17 20.18 -5.16
N GLU A 130 16.38 18.95 -4.69
CA GLU A 130 17.70 18.51 -4.29
C GLU A 130 18.65 18.39 -5.49
N ALA A 131 18.16 17.96 -6.66
CA ALA A 131 18.96 17.98 -7.89
C ALA A 131 19.40 19.40 -8.29
N ILE A 132 18.53 20.40 -8.14
CA ILE A 132 18.88 21.82 -8.39
C ILE A 132 19.94 22.27 -7.39
N ARG A 133 19.75 22.01 -6.08
CA ARG A 133 20.74 22.37 -5.05
C ARG A 133 22.10 21.72 -5.30
N ALA A 134 22.11 20.44 -5.67
CA ALA A 134 23.33 19.72 -5.99
C ALA A 134 24.07 20.33 -7.19
N GLY A 135 23.35 20.73 -8.24
CA GLY A 135 23.94 21.41 -9.40
C GLY A 135 24.59 22.74 -9.04
N PHE A 136 23.91 23.59 -8.25
CA PHE A 136 24.40 24.91 -7.87
C PHE A 136 25.29 24.93 -6.62
N ARG A 137 25.64 23.76 -6.08
CA ARG A 137 26.42 23.63 -4.84
C ARG A 137 27.74 24.42 -4.84
N PRO A 138 28.57 24.41 -5.91
CA PRO A 138 29.82 25.18 -5.92
C PRO A 138 29.62 26.68 -5.69
N CYS A 139 28.60 27.26 -6.34
CA CYS A 139 28.25 28.68 -6.16
C CYS A 139 27.71 28.97 -4.76
N LEU A 140 26.84 28.10 -4.23
CA LEU A 140 26.29 28.25 -2.88
C LEU A 140 27.38 28.21 -1.80
N ASP A 141 28.32 27.26 -1.92
CA ASP A 141 29.40 27.10 -0.95
C ASP A 141 30.34 28.32 -0.96
N TRP A 142 30.60 28.91 -2.14
CA TRP A 142 31.33 30.17 -2.27
C TRP A 142 30.55 31.36 -1.69
N TYR A 143 29.28 31.52 -2.08
CA TYR A 143 28.48 32.68 -1.70
C TYR A 143 28.16 32.73 -0.20
N ALA A 144 28.19 31.60 0.50
CA ALA A 144 28.03 31.54 1.95
C ALA A 144 28.98 32.47 2.72
N GLY A 145 30.15 32.81 2.17
CA GLY A 145 31.09 33.77 2.75
C GLY A 145 30.73 35.25 2.56
N TYR A 146 29.75 35.56 1.71
CA TYR A 146 29.36 36.92 1.32
C TYR A 146 27.88 37.25 1.61
N VAL A 147 27.11 36.30 2.17
CA VAL A 147 25.70 36.51 2.50
C VAL A 147 25.58 37.66 3.52
N PRO A 148 24.71 38.67 3.29
CA PRO A 148 24.52 39.75 4.25
C PRO A 148 24.03 39.24 5.62
N GLU A 149 24.64 39.70 6.70
CA GLU A 149 24.33 39.26 8.07
C GLU A 149 22.96 39.75 8.59
N GLY A 150 22.40 40.81 7.98
CA GLY A 150 21.15 41.44 8.39
C GLY A 150 20.25 41.80 7.21
N GLY A 151 18.93 41.68 7.38
CA GLY A 151 17.94 42.06 6.38
C GLY A 151 17.83 41.13 5.15
N TRP A 152 18.69 40.10 5.05
CA TRP A 152 18.67 39.11 3.98
C TRP A 152 17.57 38.07 4.20
N GLN A 153 16.65 37.97 3.25
CA GLN A 153 15.58 36.97 3.21
C GLN A 153 15.90 35.94 2.13
N PRO A 154 16.24 34.68 2.48
CA PRO A 154 16.53 33.66 1.47
C PRO A 154 15.27 33.27 0.68
N GLY A 155 15.45 32.93 -0.59
CA GLY A 155 14.36 32.50 -1.49
C GLY A 155 14.11 31.00 -1.52
N LEU A 156 13.35 30.56 -2.52
CA LEU A 156 12.89 29.17 -2.66
C LEU A 156 13.93 28.27 -3.34
N LEU A 157 14.78 28.85 -4.19
CA LEU A 157 15.78 28.16 -5.00
C LEU A 157 17.21 28.61 -4.68
N PRO A 158 18.23 27.83 -5.09
CA PRO A 158 19.64 28.19 -4.89
C PRO A 158 19.99 29.57 -5.42
N GLY A 159 20.68 30.37 -4.60
CA GLY A 159 21.14 31.72 -4.96
C GLY A 159 20.04 32.77 -4.97
N GLU A 160 18.84 32.44 -4.48
CA GLU A 160 17.78 33.43 -4.32
C GLU A 160 17.81 34.10 -2.96
N GLY A 161 17.49 35.39 -2.96
CA GLY A 161 17.26 36.15 -1.74
C GLY A 161 16.88 37.60 -2.00
N GLY A 162 16.35 38.22 -0.96
CA GLY A 162 15.81 39.57 -0.98
C GLY A 162 16.42 40.43 0.11
N LEU A 163 16.66 41.69 -0.19
CA LEU A 163 17.10 42.72 0.74
C LEU A 163 16.33 44.01 0.48
N VAL A 164 16.07 44.80 1.53
CA VAL A 164 15.51 46.14 1.38
C VAL A 164 16.60 47.16 1.64
N LEU A 165 16.82 48.04 0.67
CA LEU A 165 17.63 49.24 0.85
C LEU A 165 16.72 50.40 1.21
N ASP A 166 17.00 51.02 2.35
CA ASP A 166 16.20 52.11 2.93
C ASP A 166 17.10 53.35 3.08
N THR A 167 17.55 53.88 1.94
CA THR A 167 18.44 55.06 1.88
C THR A 167 17.71 56.27 1.30
N GLY A 168 17.72 57.36 2.07
CA GLY A 168 17.06 58.64 1.78
C GLY A 168 15.56 58.58 1.48
N ASN A 169 15.13 58.92 0.25
CA ASN A 169 13.71 59.10 -0.09
C ASN A 169 13.07 57.91 -0.85
N VAL A 170 13.84 56.86 -1.13
CA VAL A 170 13.38 55.68 -1.88
C VAL A 170 13.67 54.43 -1.05
N ARG A 171 12.63 53.65 -0.78
CA ARG A 171 12.74 52.33 -0.17
C ARG A 171 12.68 51.28 -1.26
N LEU A 172 13.83 50.77 -1.70
CA LEU A 172 13.94 49.84 -2.82
C LEU A 172 14.15 48.41 -2.32
N GLY A 173 13.30 47.48 -2.72
CA GLY A 173 13.56 46.06 -2.57
C GLY A 173 14.48 45.56 -3.67
N VAL A 174 15.48 44.74 -3.36
CA VAL A 174 16.30 44.03 -4.34
C VAL A 174 16.10 42.54 -4.16
N ALA A 175 15.63 41.88 -5.21
CA ALA A 175 15.28 40.47 -5.23
C ALA A 175 16.15 39.74 -6.27
N THR A 176 17.06 38.91 -5.79
CA THR A 176 17.84 37.99 -6.61
C THR A 176 17.03 36.72 -6.86
N VAL A 177 16.78 36.39 -8.13
CA VAL A 177 15.95 35.25 -8.53
C VAL A 177 16.71 34.34 -9.49
N ASN A 178 16.70 33.03 -9.21
CA ASN A 178 17.37 32.06 -10.05
C ASN A 178 16.42 31.62 -11.16
N THR A 179 16.50 32.27 -12.32
CA THR A 179 15.73 31.88 -13.51
C THR A 179 16.36 30.72 -14.28
N ALA A 180 17.64 30.43 -14.02
CA ALA A 180 18.43 29.38 -14.68
C ALA A 180 18.29 28.00 -14.01
N PHE A 181 17.45 27.84 -12.98
CA PHE A 181 17.36 26.63 -12.17
C PHE A 181 17.02 25.35 -12.97
N ARG A 182 16.37 25.50 -14.13
CA ARG A 182 16.00 24.39 -15.04
C ARG A 182 17.13 23.99 -15.98
N MET A 183 18.20 24.77 -16.05
CA MET A 183 19.27 24.63 -17.03
C MET A 183 20.39 23.71 -16.54
N LEU A 184 20.09 22.56 -15.94
CA LEU A 184 21.08 21.73 -15.24
C LEU A 184 22.05 20.93 -16.14
N THR A 185 21.86 20.92 -17.46
CA THR A 185 22.69 20.16 -18.43
C THR A 185 23.64 21.06 -19.20
N ALA A 186 24.82 20.55 -19.59
CA ALA A 186 25.86 21.32 -20.28
C ALA A 186 25.40 22.03 -21.57
N ASP A 187 24.34 21.53 -22.20
CA ASP A 187 23.72 22.00 -23.45
C ASP A 187 22.36 22.69 -23.25
N ALA A 188 22.03 23.10 -22.02
CA ALA A 188 20.72 23.68 -21.70
C ALA A 188 20.43 24.98 -22.48
N SER A 189 19.24 25.07 -23.06
CA SER A 189 18.79 26.23 -23.83
C SER A 189 18.40 27.42 -22.94
N PRO A 190 18.75 28.67 -23.31
CA PRO A 190 18.26 29.91 -22.69
C PRO A 190 16.73 30.01 -22.58
N GLU A 191 15.98 29.30 -23.42
CA GLU A 191 14.50 29.25 -23.40
C GLU A 191 13.94 28.58 -22.15
N LEU A 192 14.76 27.83 -21.41
CA LEU A 192 14.35 27.22 -20.14
C LEU A 192 14.28 28.24 -18.99
N ALA A 193 14.74 29.48 -19.19
CA ALA A 193 14.70 30.53 -18.19
C ALA A 193 13.25 30.75 -17.73
N THR A 194 12.98 30.57 -16.44
CA THR A 194 11.62 30.59 -15.89
C THR A 194 11.58 31.44 -14.63
N LEU A 195 10.61 32.35 -14.57
CA LEU A 195 10.30 33.14 -13.38
C LEU A 195 8.84 32.90 -12.99
N HIS A 196 8.61 32.56 -11.72
CA HIS A 196 7.28 32.29 -11.18
C HIS A 196 6.95 33.27 -10.05
N SER A 197 5.68 33.65 -9.92
CA SER A 197 5.26 34.66 -8.94
C SER A 197 5.55 34.28 -7.49
N ARG A 198 5.58 32.97 -7.20
CA ARG A 198 6.00 32.44 -5.88
C ARG A 198 7.46 32.75 -5.54
N GLN A 199 8.38 32.82 -6.50
CA GLN A 199 9.78 33.20 -6.23
C GLN A 199 9.80 34.64 -5.71
N VAL A 200 9.19 35.57 -6.43
CA VAL A 200 9.13 36.98 -6.02
C VAL A 200 8.36 37.17 -4.72
N SER A 201 7.20 36.50 -4.56
CA SER A 201 6.39 36.59 -3.34
C SER A 201 7.12 36.07 -2.11
N ALA A 202 7.86 34.97 -2.23
CA ALA A 202 8.64 34.41 -1.13
C ALA A 202 9.77 35.34 -0.66
N LEU A 203 10.30 36.18 -1.55
CA LEU A 203 11.34 37.16 -1.25
C LEU A 203 10.80 38.45 -0.64
N THR A 204 9.56 38.83 -0.96
CA THR A 204 8.95 40.08 -0.50
C THR A 204 8.04 39.91 0.73
N ALA A 205 7.55 38.70 1.02
CA ALA A 205 6.58 38.44 2.10
C ALA A 205 7.08 38.78 3.52
N GLY A 206 8.40 38.82 3.74
CA GLY A 206 8.98 39.08 5.06
C GLY A 206 9.34 40.55 5.29
N TRP A 207 9.09 41.43 4.33
CA TRP A 207 9.43 42.85 4.45
C TRP A 207 8.40 43.59 5.31
N ALA A 208 8.86 44.13 6.44
CA ALA A 208 7.99 44.74 7.45
C ALA A 208 7.22 46.00 6.98
N ARG A 209 7.67 46.65 5.90
CA ARG A 209 7.04 47.85 5.31
C ARG A 209 7.04 47.74 3.79
N PRO A 210 6.01 48.27 3.12
CA PRO A 210 5.94 48.29 1.66
C PRO A 210 7.11 49.07 1.07
N VAL A 211 7.65 48.58 -0.05
CA VAL A 211 8.71 49.21 -0.82
C VAL A 211 8.12 50.00 -1.99
N ASP A 212 8.84 51.01 -2.47
CA ASP A 212 8.41 51.86 -3.57
C ASP A 212 8.52 51.15 -4.94
N ALA A 213 9.50 50.26 -5.08
CA ALA A 213 9.68 49.35 -6.20
C ALA A 213 10.51 48.12 -5.80
N VAL A 214 10.58 47.12 -6.68
CA VAL A 214 11.46 45.95 -6.54
C VAL A 214 12.37 45.81 -7.76
N ALA A 215 13.68 45.88 -7.55
CA ALA A 215 14.69 45.47 -8.53
C ALA A 215 14.78 43.94 -8.55
N VAL A 216 14.26 43.32 -9.62
CA VAL A 216 14.32 41.86 -9.82
C VAL A 216 15.55 41.56 -10.66
N VAL A 217 16.52 40.88 -10.05
CA VAL A 217 17.82 40.58 -10.65
C VAL A 217 17.90 39.09 -10.98
N ALA A 218 18.16 38.76 -12.25
CA ALA A 218 18.20 37.39 -12.75
C ALA A 218 19.46 37.12 -13.62
N PRO A 219 19.95 35.88 -13.73
CA PRO A 219 21.06 35.57 -14.63
C PRO A 219 20.65 35.68 -16.11
N THR A 220 19.42 35.28 -16.43
CA THR A 220 18.84 35.30 -17.77
C THR A 220 17.42 35.83 -17.69
N GLY A 221 17.06 36.74 -18.59
CA GLY A 221 15.71 37.33 -18.63
C GLY A 221 14.63 36.27 -18.84
N ALA A 222 13.48 36.44 -18.19
CA ALA A 222 12.32 35.55 -18.33
C ALA A 222 11.03 36.37 -18.43
N GLU A 223 9.91 35.72 -18.73
CA GLU A 223 8.61 36.38 -18.71
C GLU A 223 8.28 36.86 -17.28
N LEU A 224 8.00 38.16 -17.12
CA LEU A 224 7.66 38.74 -15.82
C LEU A 224 6.25 38.30 -15.38
N PRO A 225 6.05 37.89 -14.12
CA PRO A 225 4.73 37.56 -13.61
C PRO A 225 3.77 38.75 -13.70
N GLY A 226 2.57 38.53 -14.24
CA GLY A 226 1.54 39.57 -14.40
C GLY A 226 0.80 39.96 -13.10
N ASP A 227 1.09 39.31 -11.98
CA ASP A 227 0.42 39.43 -10.68
C ASP A 227 1.20 40.25 -9.63
N ALA A 228 2.34 40.86 -10.01
CA ALA A 228 3.14 41.66 -9.09
C ALA A 228 2.41 42.98 -8.69
N ALA A 229 2.01 43.07 -7.41
CA ALA A 229 1.32 44.24 -6.86
C ALA A 229 2.22 45.50 -6.72
N ILE A 230 3.54 45.32 -6.80
CA ILE A 230 4.57 46.35 -6.59
C ILE A 230 5.26 46.63 -7.94
N PRO A 231 5.59 47.89 -8.29
CA PRO A 231 6.35 48.21 -9.49
C PRO A 231 7.68 47.44 -9.56
N VAL A 232 7.99 46.87 -10.74
CA VAL A 232 9.18 46.01 -10.92
C VAL A 232 10.21 46.68 -11.83
N LEU A 233 11.47 46.58 -11.46
CA LEU A 233 12.65 47.00 -12.21
C LEU A 233 13.45 45.74 -12.62
N PRO A 234 13.18 45.15 -13.79
CA PRO A 234 13.82 43.92 -14.24
C PRO A 234 15.27 44.14 -14.73
N VAL A 235 16.24 43.47 -14.12
CA VAL A 235 17.67 43.49 -14.52
C VAL A 235 18.17 42.06 -14.75
N ALA A 236 18.77 41.79 -15.91
CA ALA A 236 19.28 40.45 -16.24
C ALA A 236 20.69 40.45 -16.83
N GLY A 237 21.44 39.38 -16.59
CA GLY A 237 22.79 39.20 -17.11
C GLY A 237 22.82 38.86 -18.61
N SER A 238 21.76 38.25 -19.13
CA SER A 238 21.60 37.92 -20.55
C SER A 238 20.15 37.99 -21.00
N GLU A 239 19.91 38.18 -22.30
CA GLU A 239 18.58 38.05 -22.89
C GLU A 239 18.12 36.58 -22.82
N GLY A 240 16.84 36.37 -22.51
CA GLY A 240 16.21 35.04 -22.57
C GLY A 240 15.25 34.89 -23.74
N GLY A 241 14.66 33.70 -23.88
CA GLY A 241 13.87 33.33 -25.06
C GLY A 241 12.54 34.08 -25.28
N SER A 242 12.00 34.78 -24.27
CA SER A 242 10.64 35.34 -24.33
C SER A 242 10.40 36.71 -23.68
N GLY A 243 11.39 37.34 -23.04
CA GLY A 243 11.19 38.58 -22.25
C GLY A 243 11.72 39.85 -22.92
N SER A 244 10.84 40.76 -23.37
CA SER A 244 11.22 42.15 -23.71
C SER A 244 11.09 43.05 -22.47
N GLY A 245 12.05 43.96 -22.28
CA GLY A 245 12.00 44.99 -21.21
C GLY A 245 12.92 44.78 -20.00
N TRP A 246 13.80 43.78 -20.01
CA TRP A 246 14.88 43.65 -19.01
C TRP A 246 16.03 44.63 -19.33
N LEU A 247 16.56 45.32 -18.32
CA LEU A 247 17.85 46.01 -18.45
C LEU A 247 18.96 44.96 -18.49
N ILE A 248 19.72 44.95 -19.58
CA ILE A 248 20.89 44.09 -19.74
C ILE A 248 22.15 44.96 -19.59
N PRO A 249 22.88 44.87 -18.47
CA PRO A 249 24.10 45.64 -18.26
C PRO A 249 25.16 45.33 -19.32
N ASP A 250 25.95 46.34 -19.70
CA ASP A 250 27.16 46.11 -20.50
C ASP A 250 28.17 45.26 -19.73
N ALA A 251 29.08 44.59 -20.45
CA ALA A 251 30.16 43.85 -19.81
C ALA A 251 31.10 44.80 -19.06
N GLY A 252 31.24 44.59 -17.75
CA GLY A 252 31.98 45.49 -16.85
C GLY A 252 31.17 45.97 -15.65
N PRO A 253 31.67 46.99 -14.94
CA PRO A 253 30.92 47.69 -13.90
C PRO A 253 29.91 48.67 -14.50
N GLN A 254 28.68 48.65 -13.99
CA GLN A 254 27.66 49.66 -14.24
C GLN A 254 27.11 50.16 -12.91
N VAL A 255 27.31 51.45 -12.63
CA VAL A 255 26.74 52.09 -11.44
C VAL A 255 25.33 52.57 -11.77
N VAL A 256 24.37 52.19 -10.92
CA VAL A 256 22.95 52.46 -11.11
C VAL A 256 22.39 53.10 -9.85
N VAL A 257 21.65 54.20 -10.01
CA VAL A 257 21.02 54.93 -8.91
C VAL A 257 19.50 54.86 -9.06
N ALA A 258 18.80 54.49 -7.99
CA ALA A 258 17.35 54.45 -7.96
C ALA A 258 16.76 55.80 -7.50
N ARG A 259 16.05 56.49 -8.40
CA ARG A 259 15.47 57.81 -8.12
C ARG A 259 13.96 57.79 -8.11
N GLN A 260 13.37 58.53 -7.17
CA GLN A 260 11.94 58.83 -7.16
C GLN A 260 11.62 59.78 -8.33
N VAL A 261 10.63 59.42 -9.14
CA VAL A 261 10.09 60.25 -10.24
C VAL A 261 8.58 60.38 -10.12
N GLU A 262 8.00 61.32 -10.87
CA GLU A 262 6.55 61.48 -10.94
C GLU A 262 5.93 60.23 -11.58
N GLY A 263 5.33 59.37 -10.75
CA GLY A 263 4.71 58.11 -11.18
C GLY A 263 5.40 56.81 -10.73
N GLY A 264 6.54 56.87 -10.03
CA GLY A 264 7.20 55.67 -9.48
C GLY A 264 8.70 55.84 -9.20
N VAL A 265 9.43 54.72 -9.25
CA VAL A 265 10.90 54.68 -9.14
C VAL A 265 11.51 54.42 -10.53
N ARG A 266 12.66 55.04 -10.81
CA ARG A 266 13.44 54.86 -12.04
C ARG A 266 14.90 54.58 -11.72
N LEU A 267 15.53 53.72 -12.52
CA LEU A 267 16.98 53.53 -12.50
C LEU A 267 17.65 54.51 -13.48
N VAL A 268 18.67 55.22 -13.01
CA VAL A 268 19.50 56.13 -13.79
C VAL A 268 20.98 55.78 -13.67
N ASP A 269 21.79 56.16 -14.65
CA ASP A 269 23.25 56.10 -14.55
C ASP A 269 23.80 57.26 -13.69
N LEU A 270 25.11 57.24 -13.42
CA LEU A 270 25.81 58.30 -12.68
C LEU A 270 25.64 59.69 -13.32
N ASP A 271 25.62 59.75 -14.65
CA ASP A 271 25.48 60.98 -15.43
C ASP A 271 24.01 61.49 -15.49
N GLY A 272 23.07 60.74 -14.89
CA GLY A 272 21.64 61.06 -14.84
C GLY A 272 20.83 60.60 -16.06
N GLY A 273 21.41 59.82 -16.96
CA GLY A 273 20.74 59.16 -18.07
C GLY A 273 19.74 58.11 -17.57
N THR A 274 18.56 58.05 -18.19
CA THR A 274 17.53 57.06 -17.82
C THR A 274 17.91 55.68 -18.35
N LEU A 275 18.00 54.69 -17.44
CA LEU A 275 18.29 53.30 -17.78
C LEU A 275 17.02 52.44 -17.85
N LEU A 276 16.14 52.55 -16.85
CA LEU A 276 14.92 51.73 -16.75
C LEU A 276 13.83 52.41 -15.92
N ASP A 277 12.60 52.44 -16.43
CA ASP A 277 11.41 52.83 -15.69
C ASP A 277 10.76 51.61 -15.02
N ALA A 278 10.25 51.76 -13.79
CA ALA A 278 9.52 50.67 -13.13
C ALA A 278 8.25 50.33 -13.91
N VAL A 279 8.10 49.05 -14.27
CA VAL A 279 6.96 48.54 -15.02
C VAL A 279 5.87 48.14 -14.03
N ARG A 280 4.64 48.62 -14.27
CA ARG A 280 3.44 48.19 -13.55
C ARG A 280 2.71 47.15 -14.42
N PRO A 281 2.68 45.86 -14.05
CA PRO A 281 2.00 44.85 -14.86
C PRO A 281 0.49 45.14 -14.96
N ALA A 282 -0.10 44.84 -16.12
CA ALA A 282 -1.51 45.12 -16.39
C ALA A 282 -2.42 44.26 -15.49
N PRO A 283 -3.50 44.83 -14.91
CA PRO A 283 -4.43 44.06 -14.11
C PRO A 283 -5.22 43.09 -14.99
N VAL A 284 -5.04 41.80 -14.77
CA VAL A 284 -5.90 40.73 -15.31
C VAL A 284 -7.17 40.66 -14.44
N PRO A 285 -8.37 40.35 -15.00
CA PRO A 285 -9.62 40.21 -14.24
C PRO A 285 -9.43 39.29 -13.03
N PRO A 286 -10.17 39.52 -11.93
CA PRO A 286 -9.83 38.99 -10.63
C PRO A 286 -9.66 37.48 -10.71
N ALA A 287 -8.42 37.03 -10.48
CA ALA A 287 -8.21 35.73 -9.88
C ALA A 287 -9.09 35.70 -8.62
N ALA A 288 -9.72 34.55 -8.41
CA ALA A 288 -10.60 34.32 -7.26
C ALA A 288 -10.02 35.00 -6.03
N GLU A 289 -10.88 35.72 -5.29
CA GLU A 289 -10.56 36.26 -3.97
C GLU A 289 -9.64 35.27 -3.25
N PRO A 290 -8.64 35.75 -2.47
CA PRO A 290 -7.98 34.83 -1.54
C PRO A 290 -9.13 34.08 -0.88
N VAL A 291 -9.11 32.76 -0.96
CA VAL A 291 -10.08 31.96 -0.23
C VAL A 291 -9.81 32.38 1.20
N VAL A 292 -10.60 33.33 1.68
CA VAL A 292 -10.94 33.43 3.08
C VAL A 292 -11.55 32.06 3.25
N GLU A 293 -10.72 31.12 3.69
CA GLU A 293 -11.23 29.86 4.20
C GLU A 293 -12.32 30.32 5.15
N PRO A 294 -13.59 29.97 4.86
CA PRO A 294 -14.67 30.41 5.73
C PRO A 294 -14.22 30.00 7.11
N GLU A 295 -14.14 30.96 8.04
CA GLU A 295 -13.99 30.67 9.46
C GLU A 295 -14.90 29.46 9.69
N PRO A 296 -14.35 28.27 10.01
CA PRO A 296 -15.16 27.06 10.03
C PRO A 296 -16.27 27.38 11.01
N ALA A 297 -17.51 27.43 10.51
CA ALA A 297 -18.67 27.75 11.33
C ALA A 297 -18.55 26.82 12.54
N ARG A 298 -18.30 27.39 13.74
CA ARG A 298 -18.06 26.60 14.95
C ARG A 298 -19.29 25.72 15.13
N ALA A 299 -19.17 24.46 14.72
CA ALA A 299 -20.25 23.50 14.82
C ALA A 299 -20.62 23.37 16.28
N ASP A 300 -21.91 23.34 16.59
CA ASP A 300 -22.37 23.19 17.96
C ASP A 300 -21.73 21.91 18.55
N PRO A 301 -21.02 22.00 19.69
CA PRO A 301 -20.48 20.82 20.38
C PRO A 301 -21.54 19.72 20.58
N GLY A 302 -22.82 20.09 20.74
CA GLY A 302 -23.93 19.14 20.80
C GLY A 302 -24.08 18.29 19.53
N ASP A 303 -23.99 18.91 18.36
CA ASP A 303 -24.10 18.25 17.06
C ASP A 303 -22.89 17.36 16.78
N LEU A 304 -21.68 17.84 17.08
CA LEU A 304 -20.45 17.04 16.94
C LEU A 304 -20.47 15.78 17.81
N LEU A 305 -20.98 15.89 19.04
CA LEU A 305 -21.13 14.73 19.91
C LEU A 305 -22.20 13.76 19.41
N ALA A 306 -23.26 14.25 18.75
CA ALA A 306 -24.25 13.39 18.10
C ALA A 306 -23.65 12.67 16.87
N GLU A 307 -22.78 13.33 16.11
CA GLU A 307 -22.01 12.68 15.03
C GLU A 307 -21.05 11.61 15.58
N ILE A 308 -20.38 11.86 16.70
CA ILE A 308 -19.57 10.86 17.40
C ILE A 308 -20.44 9.65 17.79
N ASP A 309 -21.61 9.89 18.39
CA ASP A 309 -22.57 8.82 18.73
C ASP A 309 -22.94 7.99 17.46
N GLN A 310 -23.15 8.64 16.31
CA GLN A 310 -23.45 7.94 15.05
C GLN A 310 -22.29 7.07 14.54
N ILE A 311 -21.05 7.58 14.53
CA ILE A 311 -19.90 6.78 14.07
C ILE A 311 -19.64 5.61 15.02
N MET A 312 -19.82 5.80 16.32
CA MET A 312 -19.65 4.71 17.30
C MET A 312 -20.72 3.63 17.15
N ALA A 313 -21.94 4.01 16.77
CA ALA A 313 -23.02 3.07 16.49
C ALA A 313 -22.73 2.14 15.29
N THR A 314 -21.77 2.47 14.42
CA THR A 314 -21.33 1.61 13.31
C THR A 314 -20.41 0.47 13.77
N GLY A 315 -19.70 0.65 14.88
CA GLY A 315 -18.65 -0.27 15.32
C GLY A 315 -17.38 -0.24 14.47
N GLN A 316 -17.23 0.76 13.58
CA GLN A 316 -16.10 0.90 12.66
C GLN A 316 -15.15 2.05 13.03
N ALA A 317 -15.42 2.81 14.10
CA ALA A 317 -14.58 3.94 14.49
C ALA A 317 -13.21 3.47 15.02
N VAL A 318 -12.16 4.20 14.65
CA VAL A 318 -10.78 4.01 15.12
C VAL A 318 -10.44 5.08 16.14
N LEU A 319 -9.80 4.69 17.23
CA LEU A 319 -9.26 5.61 18.21
C LEU A 319 -7.74 5.72 18.02
N VAL A 320 -7.22 6.94 17.89
CA VAL A 320 -5.79 7.23 17.95
C VAL A 320 -5.54 8.10 19.18
N LEU A 321 -4.85 7.55 20.17
CA LEU A 321 -4.62 8.23 21.44
C LEU A 321 -3.19 8.72 21.51
N THR A 322 -2.99 10.04 21.47
CA THR A 322 -1.66 10.66 21.57
C THR A 322 -1.34 11.08 23.00
N SER A 323 -2.37 11.46 23.76
CA SER A 323 -2.32 11.74 25.20
C SER A 323 -3.73 11.86 25.79
N GLY A 324 -3.85 12.16 27.09
CA GLY A 324 -5.11 12.46 27.78
C GLY A 324 -5.63 11.38 28.71
N ILE A 325 -4.87 10.29 28.93
CA ILE A 325 -5.22 9.23 29.88
C ILE A 325 -4.27 9.16 31.09
N GLU A 326 -3.16 9.88 31.05
CA GLU A 326 -2.03 9.71 31.95
C GLU A 326 -2.34 10.15 33.39
N ALA A 327 -3.17 11.19 33.55
CA ALA A 327 -3.43 11.86 34.83
C ALA A 327 -4.08 10.97 35.92
N GLU A 328 -4.80 9.92 35.53
CA GLU A 328 -5.46 8.99 36.47
C GLU A 328 -4.55 7.86 36.96
N SER A 329 -3.44 7.63 36.26
CA SER A 329 -2.43 6.62 36.60
C SER A 329 -1.27 7.27 37.36
N ARG A 330 -0.68 6.54 38.30
CA ARG A 330 0.53 6.99 39.03
C ARG A 330 1.74 6.13 38.67
N GLY A 331 2.90 6.78 38.60
CA GLY A 331 4.18 6.11 38.40
C GLY A 331 4.93 5.82 39.70
N GLU A 332 6.13 5.26 39.60
CA GLU A 332 6.98 4.91 40.76
C GLU A 332 7.27 6.10 41.69
N TRP A 333 7.26 7.33 41.17
CA TRP A 333 7.45 8.56 41.94
C TRP A 333 6.20 9.01 42.69
N SER A 334 5.12 8.21 42.67
CA SER A 334 3.80 8.55 43.20
C SER A 334 3.18 9.82 42.59
N SER A 335 3.76 10.36 41.51
CA SER A 335 3.19 11.43 40.69
C SER A 335 2.28 10.86 39.61
N PRO A 336 1.34 11.65 39.06
CA PRO A 336 0.67 11.29 37.82
C PRO A 336 1.67 10.95 36.72
N LEU A 337 1.30 10.06 35.80
CA LEU A 337 2.09 9.83 34.60
C LEU A 337 2.10 11.08 33.73
N ALA A 338 3.15 11.23 32.94
CA ALA A 338 3.33 12.36 32.04
C ALA A 338 2.93 12.00 30.61
N SER A 339 2.40 12.98 29.89
CA SER A 339 2.17 12.94 28.46
C SER A 339 3.50 12.95 27.67
N PRO A 340 3.48 12.58 26.37
CA PRO A 340 4.67 12.70 25.51
C PRO A 340 5.23 14.13 25.42
N ASP A 341 4.38 15.16 25.47
CA ASP A 341 4.84 16.56 25.45
C ASP A 341 5.54 16.95 26.75
N GLU A 342 5.02 16.53 27.91
CA GLU A 342 5.68 16.74 29.20
C GLU A 342 7.00 15.94 29.31
N LEU A 343 7.05 14.75 28.70
CA LEU A 343 8.30 13.98 28.58
C LEU A 343 9.33 14.70 27.70
N PHE A 344 8.90 15.34 26.62
CA PHE A 344 9.77 16.17 25.80
C PHE A 344 10.38 17.30 26.63
N ASP A 345 9.53 18.06 27.34
CA ASP A 345 9.99 19.20 28.14
C ASP A 345 10.98 18.74 29.23
N ALA A 346 10.66 17.66 29.95
CA ALA A 346 11.54 17.10 30.99
C ALA A 346 12.90 16.60 30.47
N LEU A 347 12.97 16.11 29.23
CA LEU A 347 14.22 15.69 28.58
C LEU A 347 14.98 16.88 27.98
N ALA A 348 14.27 17.87 27.45
CA ALA A 348 14.85 19.08 26.87
C ALA A 348 15.57 19.91 27.94
N ASP A 349 14.99 19.97 29.15
CA ASP A 349 15.59 20.62 30.32
C ASP A 349 16.94 20.02 30.76
N GLN A 350 17.26 18.79 30.31
CA GLN A 350 18.54 18.13 30.60
C GLN A 350 19.66 18.52 29.62
N LEU A 351 19.36 19.31 28.57
CA LEU A 351 20.34 19.74 27.59
C LEU A 351 21.11 21.00 28.03
N ALA A 352 22.40 21.03 27.71
CA ALA A 352 23.28 22.16 28.06
C ALA A 352 22.98 23.46 27.26
N GLN A 353 22.23 23.37 26.15
CA GLN A 353 21.81 24.51 25.34
C GLN A 353 20.29 24.41 25.10
N PRO A 354 19.53 25.51 25.26
CA PRO A 354 18.10 25.51 24.99
C PRO A 354 17.82 25.24 23.51
N ILE A 355 16.83 24.40 23.24
CA ILE A 355 16.36 24.12 21.88
C ILE A 355 15.53 25.32 21.43
N ALA A 356 15.90 25.97 20.32
CA ALA A 356 15.06 26.98 19.68
C ALA A 356 13.78 26.32 19.13
N ASP A 357 12.63 26.94 19.39
CA ASP A 357 11.31 26.33 19.14
C ASP A 357 11.09 25.83 17.69
N GLY A 358 10.44 24.66 17.59
CA GLY A 358 9.65 24.27 16.42
C GLY A 358 10.24 23.23 15.44
N ARG A 359 11.50 22.77 15.60
CA ARG A 359 12.11 21.81 14.63
C ARG A 359 12.55 20.46 15.21
N VAL A 360 12.58 20.29 16.53
CA VAL A 360 13.09 19.06 17.16
C VAL A 360 11.94 18.20 17.68
N THR A 361 11.88 16.94 17.25
CA THR A 361 10.89 15.96 17.72
C THR A 361 11.37 15.24 18.97
N LEU A 362 10.43 14.70 19.77
CA LEU A 362 10.75 13.84 20.92
C LEU A 362 11.65 12.66 20.53
N ALA A 363 11.41 12.06 19.36
CA ALA A 363 12.24 10.98 18.85
C ALA A 363 13.70 11.41 18.64
N ALA A 364 13.93 12.55 17.99
CA ALA A 364 15.27 13.09 17.74
C ALA A 364 15.99 13.44 19.05
N LEU A 365 15.27 14.06 19.99
CA LEU A 365 15.77 14.37 21.33
C LEU A 365 16.20 13.12 22.08
N MET A 366 15.33 12.11 22.15
CA MET A 366 15.62 10.84 22.82
C MET A 366 16.77 10.09 22.15
N GLN A 367 16.85 10.09 20.82
CA GLN A 367 17.95 9.45 20.09
C GLN A 367 19.29 10.08 20.46
N ARG A 368 19.37 11.42 20.47
CA ARG A 368 20.58 12.15 20.85
C ARG A 368 20.96 11.92 22.32
N LEU A 369 19.99 12.00 23.23
CA LEU A 369 20.23 11.76 24.65
C LEU A 369 20.63 10.31 24.93
N ARG A 370 20.09 9.31 24.23
CA ARG A 370 20.54 7.92 24.37
C ARG A 370 21.99 7.71 23.97
N GLN A 371 22.49 8.47 23.01
CA GLN A 371 23.91 8.40 22.63
C GLN A 371 24.81 9.01 23.71
N ALA A 372 24.33 10.01 24.45
CA ALA A 372 25.09 10.70 25.50
C ALA A 372 24.95 10.01 26.89
N ASP A 373 23.72 9.75 27.33
CA ASP A 373 23.37 9.10 28.59
C ASP A 373 22.11 8.20 28.44
N PRO A 374 22.28 6.91 28.09
CA PRO A 374 21.17 5.97 28.00
C PRO A 374 20.43 5.75 29.33
N SER A 375 21.13 5.94 30.46
CA SER A 375 20.58 5.67 31.80
C SER A 375 19.59 6.76 32.23
N LEU A 376 19.86 8.02 31.86
CA LEU A 376 18.94 9.14 32.04
C LEU A 376 17.63 8.85 31.32
N VAL A 377 17.66 8.57 30.02
CA VAL A 377 16.45 8.31 29.23
C VAL A 377 15.66 7.14 29.79
N ARG A 378 16.34 6.04 30.18
CA ARG A 378 15.67 4.87 30.77
C ARG A 378 15.00 5.21 32.11
N ARG A 379 15.66 5.98 32.99
CA ARG A 379 15.10 6.40 34.28
C ARG A 379 13.92 7.36 34.09
N THR A 380 14.02 8.32 33.16
CA THR A 380 12.93 9.26 32.87
C THR A 380 11.70 8.54 32.34
N ILE A 381 11.86 7.61 31.38
CA ILE A 381 10.76 6.74 30.91
C ILE A 381 10.17 5.94 32.06
N GLY A 382 11.02 5.31 32.89
CA GLY A 382 10.59 4.52 34.03
C GLY A 382 9.76 5.32 35.04
N GLY A 383 10.17 6.55 35.33
CA GLY A 383 9.46 7.41 36.29
C GLY A 383 8.19 8.06 35.74
N MET A 384 8.16 8.40 34.44
CA MET A 384 7.11 9.24 33.86
C MET A 384 6.06 8.46 33.06
N LEU A 385 6.38 7.29 32.50
CA LEU A 385 5.48 6.54 31.60
C LEU A 385 5.02 5.17 32.13
N VAL A 386 5.63 4.67 33.20
CA VAL A 386 5.31 3.34 33.77
C VAL A 386 4.33 3.51 34.93
N ALA A 387 3.09 3.08 34.74
CA ALA A 387 2.11 2.93 35.80
C ALA A 387 2.59 1.88 36.81
N ASP A 388 2.56 2.23 38.09
CA ASP A 388 2.82 1.31 39.21
C ASP A 388 1.63 0.37 39.50
N GLY A 389 0.48 0.68 38.89
CA GLY A 389 -0.75 -0.05 39.03
C GLY A 389 -1.38 0.08 40.43
N THR A 390 -1.11 1.12 41.19
CA THR A 390 -1.80 1.33 42.47
C THR A 390 -3.24 1.81 42.29
N THR A 391 -3.53 2.48 41.17
CA THR A 391 -4.86 2.98 40.80
C THR A 391 -5.34 2.36 39.49
N ILE A 392 -6.66 2.11 39.38
CA ILE A 392 -7.29 1.73 38.11
C ILE A 392 -7.60 3.03 37.35
N ASN A 393 -7.19 3.07 36.09
CA ASN A 393 -7.50 4.18 35.18
C ASN A 393 -8.89 3.97 34.58
N ASP A 394 -9.87 4.72 35.08
CA ASP A 394 -11.28 4.59 34.71
C ASP A 394 -11.52 5.06 33.27
N THR A 395 -10.80 6.09 32.83
CA THR A 395 -10.87 6.60 31.46
C THR A 395 -10.41 5.53 30.47
N ALA A 396 -9.23 4.94 30.67
CA ALA A 396 -8.71 3.87 29.83
C ALA A 396 -9.62 2.63 29.84
N LEU A 397 -10.17 2.24 30.99
CA LEU A 397 -11.14 1.14 31.07
C LEU A 397 -12.39 1.40 30.23
N ARG A 398 -12.96 2.60 30.28
CA ARG A 398 -14.12 2.98 29.47
C ARG A 398 -13.81 2.97 27.98
N LEU A 399 -12.62 3.42 27.59
CA LEU A 399 -12.16 3.35 26.20
C LEU A 399 -12.09 1.88 25.73
N LEU A 400 -11.55 0.97 26.53
CA LEU A 400 -11.48 -0.47 26.19
C LEU A 400 -12.85 -1.15 26.05
N LEU A 401 -13.86 -0.67 26.78
CA LEU A 401 -15.22 -1.22 26.75
C LEU A 401 -16.07 -0.67 25.60
N ALA A 402 -15.63 0.39 24.93
CA ALA A 402 -16.37 0.98 23.82
C ALA A 402 -16.16 0.19 22.50
N PRO A 403 -17.09 0.26 21.54
CA PRO A 403 -17.08 -0.57 20.34
C PRO A 403 -16.14 -0.07 19.23
N TRP A 404 -14.87 0.20 19.56
CA TRP A 404 -13.85 0.59 18.57
C TRP A 404 -13.58 -0.54 17.58
N TYR A 405 -13.26 -0.21 16.33
CA TYR A 405 -12.67 -1.14 15.37
C TYR A 405 -11.27 -1.56 15.85
N ARG A 406 -10.43 -0.56 16.17
CA ARG A 406 -9.07 -0.69 16.67
C ARG A 406 -8.69 0.54 17.49
N VAL A 407 -7.81 0.36 18.47
CA VAL A 407 -7.19 1.45 19.24
C VAL A 407 -5.71 1.49 18.94
N TYR A 408 -5.21 2.66 18.55
CA TYR A 408 -3.79 2.94 18.41
C TYR A 408 -3.35 3.78 19.60
N ASP A 409 -2.52 3.18 20.45
CA ASP A 409 -1.93 3.84 21.61
C ASP A 409 -0.55 4.40 21.22
N CYS A 410 -0.50 5.73 21.13
CA CYS A 410 0.68 6.51 20.81
C CYS A 410 1.20 7.27 22.05
N THR A 411 0.73 6.94 23.26
CA THR A 411 1.19 7.57 24.51
C THR A 411 2.55 7.04 24.97
N GLY A 412 2.90 5.82 24.56
CA GLY A 412 4.12 5.12 24.99
C GLY A 412 4.07 4.61 26.43
N THR A 413 2.92 4.72 27.11
CA THR A 413 2.72 4.23 28.48
C THR A 413 2.46 2.72 28.51
N ASN A 414 2.36 2.15 29.72
CA ASN A 414 1.91 0.77 29.93
C ASN A 414 0.47 0.66 30.45
N VAL A 415 -0.32 1.74 30.41
CA VAL A 415 -1.64 1.81 31.06
C VAL A 415 -2.60 0.73 30.55
N PHE A 416 -2.76 0.59 29.22
CA PHE A 416 -3.63 -0.45 28.66
C PHE A 416 -3.09 -1.86 28.91
N HIS A 417 -1.77 -2.03 28.94
CA HIS A 417 -1.15 -3.32 29.26
C HIS A 417 -1.45 -3.75 30.70
N ASP A 418 -1.31 -2.83 31.68
CA ASP A 418 -1.61 -3.09 33.09
C ASP A 418 -3.10 -3.43 33.31
N ILE A 419 -4.01 -2.64 32.73
CA ILE A 419 -5.46 -2.88 32.85
C ILE A 419 -5.84 -4.23 32.25
N ALA A 420 -5.35 -4.54 31.04
CA ALA A 420 -5.66 -5.80 30.35
C ALA A 420 -5.17 -7.02 31.15
N ALA A 421 -4.02 -6.91 31.83
CA ALA A 421 -3.46 -7.98 32.66
C ALA A 421 -4.27 -8.22 33.95
N ARG A 422 -4.84 -7.16 34.56
CA ARG A 422 -5.45 -7.23 35.89
C ARG A 422 -6.94 -7.53 35.91
N MET A 423 -7.68 -7.00 34.94
CA MET A 423 -9.14 -6.98 34.98
C MET A 423 -9.79 -8.14 34.21
N GLU A 424 -9.01 -9.14 33.80
CA GLU A 424 -9.45 -10.24 32.92
C GLU A 424 -10.22 -9.75 31.66
N VAL A 425 -10.00 -8.50 31.22
CA VAL A 425 -10.55 -7.95 29.96
C VAL A 425 -10.01 -8.74 28.75
N GLY A 426 -8.98 -9.55 28.96
CA GLY A 426 -8.28 -10.37 27.99
C GLY A 426 -9.15 -11.36 27.18
N SER A 427 -10.41 -11.62 27.56
CA SER A 427 -11.31 -12.38 26.68
C SER A 427 -11.71 -11.60 25.42
N ASN A 428 -11.75 -10.26 25.49
CA ASN A 428 -12.27 -9.39 24.43
C ASN A 428 -11.29 -8.33 23.92
N VAL A 429 -10.17 -8.11 24.61
CA VAL A 429 -9.14 -7.12 24.26
C VAL A 429 -7.78 -7.79 24.20
N VAL A 430 -6.94 -7.36 23.26
CA VAL A 430 -5.56 -7.80 23.15
C VAL A 430 -4.63 -6.62 22.93
N VAL A 431 -3.64 -6.47 23.81
CA VAL A 431 -2.60 -5.44 23.70
C VAL A 431 -1.48 -5.98 22.81
N VAL A 432 -1.10 -5.21 21.80
CA VAL A 432 -0.10 -5.55 20.78
C VAL A 432 1.09 -4.61 20.94
N ASP A 433 2.29 -5.16 21.10
CA ASP A 433 3.53 -4.39 21.00
C ASP A 433 3.93 -4.32 19.51
N ALA A 434 3.84 -3.13 18.91
CA ALA A 434 4.10 -2.92 17.49
C ALA A 434 5.55 -3.27 17.08
N HIS A 435 6.51 -3.27 18.01
CA HIS A 435 7.89 -3.67 17.73
C HIS A 435 8.04 -5.19 17.56
N ARG A 436 7.18 -5.97 18.22
CA ARG A 436 7.30 -7.43 18.28
C ARG A 436 6.34 -8.14 17.35
N ASP A 437 5.09 -7.72 17.36
CA ASP A 437 3.98 -8.46 16.76
C ASP A 437 3.49 -7.72 15.51
N PRO A 438 3.65 -8.23 14.28
CA PRO A 438 3.17 -7.56 13.07
C PRO A 438 1.62 -7.62 12.94
N PRO A 439 1.01 -6.76 12.11
CA PRO A 439 -0.41 -6.84 11.79
C PRO A 439 -0.74 -8.13 11.02
N GLY A 440 -1.95 -8.66 11.22
CA GLY A 440 -2.46 -9.78 10.40
C GLY A 440 -2.71 -11.11 11.11
N ARG A 441 -2.51 -11.21 12.44
CA ARG A 441 -2.79 -12.43 13.24
C ARG A 441 -4.29 -12.77 13.43
N GLY A 442 -5.18 -12.23 12.60
CA GLY A 442 -6.62 -12.58 12.59
C GLY A 442 -7.31 -12.58 13.96
N ARG A 443 -7.00 -11.63 14.85
CA ARG A 443 -7.49 -11.66 16.24
C ARG A 443 -8.95 -11.22 16.31
N PRO A 444 -9.86 -12.03 16.88
CA PRO A 444 -11.25 -11.62 17.04
C PRO A 444 -11.42 -10.54 18.12
N GLN A 445 -10.45 -10.36 19.03
CA GLN A 445 -10.49 -9.34 20.08
C GLN A 445 -10.31 -7.90 19.54
N LEU A 446 -10.61 -6.90 20.38
CA LEU A 446 -10.18 -5.52 20.12
C LEU A 446 -8.66 -5.44 20.23
N GLU A 447 -7.99 -5.05 19.15
CA GLU A 447 -6.55 -4.79 19.16
C GLU A 447 -6.29 -3.38 19.69
N VAL A 448 -5.46 -3.31 20.74
CA VAL A 448 -4.88 -2.07 21.27
C VAL A 448 -3.40 -2.10 20.93
N VAL A 449 -3.00 -1.30 19.96
CA VAL A 449 -1.67 -1.34 19.37
C VAL A 449 -0.80 -0.25 19.99
N ALA A 450 0.18 -0.64 20.81
CA ALA A 450 1.18 0.25 21.36
C ALA A 450 2.21 0.61 20.27
N MET A 451 1.94 1.70 19.54
CA MET A 451 2.69 2.13 18.34
C MET A 451 4.15 2.48 18.65
N HIS A 452 4.38 2.96 19.87
CA HIS A 452 5.67 3.42 20.36
C HIS A 452 6.33 2.42 21.31
N GLY A 453 5.79 1.20 21.41
CA GLY A 453 6.19 0.22 22.41
C GLY A 453 5.52 0.44 23.77
N ILE A 454 5.71 -0.50 24.68
CA ILE A 454 5.11 -0.50 26.02
C ILE A 454 6.19 -0.16 27.04
N ALA A 455 6.03 0.93 27.79
CA ALA A 455 7.01 1.32 28.83
C ALA A 455 7.19 0.21 29.90
N PRO A 456 8.42 0.00 30.40
CA PRO A 456 9.67 0.75 30.12
C PRO A 456 10.40 0.36 28.83
N GLY A 457 9.81 -0.51 28.01
CA GLY A 457 10.40 -1.15 26.83
C GLY A 457 10.41 -2.67 26.99
N SER A 458 10.43 -3.39 25.87
CA SER A 458 10.44 -4.86 25.85
C SER A 458 11.79 -5.38 25.35
N ALA A 459 11.99 -6.70 25.40
CA ALA A 459 13.15 -7.34 24.77
C ALA A 459 13.18 -7.13 23.25
N ALA A 460 12.04 -6.78 22.63
CA ALA A 460 11.94 -6.51 21.20
C ALA A 460 12.37 -5.10 20.82
N GLY A 461 12.32 -4.13 21.74
CA GLY A 461 12.76 -2.77 21.48
C GLY A 461 12.45 -1.78 22.63
N PRO A 462 13.18 -0.67 22.70
CA PRO A 462 12.88 0.43 23.64
C PRO A 462 11.64 1.21 23.18
N VAL A 463 11.05 2.01 24.08
CA VAL A 463 9.97 2.94 23.72
C VAL A 463 10.50 4.03 22.77
N THR A 464 9.84 4.31 21.65
CA THR A 464 10.29 5.31 20.65
C THR A 464 9.13 6.07 20.05
N PHE A 465 9.26 7.37 19.81
CA PHE A 465 8.17 8.26 19.40
C PHE A 465 8.22 8.73 17.92
N ASP A 466 9.05 8.09 17.09
CA ASP A 466 9.12 8.35 15.65
C ASP A 466 7.94 7.72 14.87
N ILE A 467 7.69 8.22 13.66
CA ILE A 467 6.78 7.60 12.68
C ILE A 467 7.63 6.77 11.73
N ASP A 468 7.43 5.45 11.76
CA ASP A 468 8.12 4.51 10.89
C ASP A 468 7.11 3.94 9.89
N ASP A 469 6.80 4.63 8.79
CA ASP A 469 5.86 4.14 7.76
C ASP A 469 6.58 3.50 6.55
N ARG A 470 7.89 3.71 6.43
CA ARG A 470 8.77 3.14 5.40
C ARG A 470 9.57 1.91 5.86
N GLY A 471 9.58 1.62 7.16
CA GLY A 471 10.26 0.46 7.72
C GLY A 471 9.71 -0.87 7.23
N ARG A 472 10.59 -1.88 7.16
CA ARG A 472 10.23 -3.26 6.80
C ARG A 472 9.78 -4.10 8.00
N GLY A 473 10.10 -3.65 9.22
CA GLY A 473 9.77 -4.35 10.47
C GLY A 473 8.28 -4.28 10.85
N ALA A 474 7.91 -4.98 11.92
CA ALA A 474 6.53 -5.04 12.43
C ALA A 474 5.93 -3.65 12.69
N ARG A 475 6.73 -2.72 13.23
CA ARG A 475 6.32 -1.34 13.51
C ARG A 475 6.02 -0.55 12.23
N GLY A 476 6.93 -0.62 11.25
CA GLY A 476 6.73 -0.26 9.85
C GLY A 476 5.36 -0.62 9.29
N GLN A 477 5.00 -1.89 9.45
CA GLN A 477 3.74 -2.44 8.96
C GLN A 477 2.53 -1.90 9.74
N TRP A 478 2.64 -1.67 11.05
CA TRP A 478 1.58 -1.07 11.85
C TRP A 478 1.33 0.39 11.50
N PHE A 479 2.35 1.18 11.18
CA PHE A 479 2.13 2.57 10.71
C PHE A 479 1.45 2.60 9.35
N ARG A 480 1.81 1.70 8.42
CA ARG A 480 1.06 1.52 7.16
C ARG A 480 -0.37 1.07 7.44
N GLN A 481 -0.59 0.19 8.42
CA GLN A 481 -1.93 -0.23 8.81
C GLN A 481 -2.74 0.93 9.42
N LEU A 482 -2.13 1.74 10.30
CA LEU A 482 -2.72 2.95 10.86
C LEU A 482 -3.14 3.89 9.72
N LYS A 483 -2.24 4.24 8.81
CA LYS A 483 -2.55 5.14 7.70
C LYS A 483 -3.69 4.60 6.81
N ALA A 484 -3.70 3.30 6.52
CA ALA A 484 -4.79 2.67 5.78
C ALA A 484 -6.12 2.76 6.53
N ASP A 485 -6.12 2.58 7.86
CA ASP A 485 -7.31 2.70 8.71
C ASP A 485 -7.80 4.16 8.76
N LEU A 486 -6.92 5.15 8.86
CA LEU A 486 -7.25 6.59 8.85
C LEU A 486 -7.91 7.07 7.54
N ILE A 487 -7.65 6.37 6.44
CA ILE A 487 -8.25 6.64 5.12
C ILE A 487 -9.61 5.95 4.98
N THR A 488 -9.81 4.79 5.63
CA THR A 488 -10.95 3.89 5.37
C THR A 488 -12.01 3.88 6.46
N HIS A 489 -11.70 4.37 7.66
CA HIS A 489 -12.60 4.32 8.83
C HIS A 489 -12.80 5.72 9.44
N PRO A 490 -13.94 5.98 10.13
CA PRO A 490 -14.09 7.16 10.97
C PRO A 490 -13.03 7.18 12.07
N VAL A 491 -12.49 8.34 12.39
CA VAL A 491 -11.36 8.48 13.33
C VAL A 491 -11.71 9.44 14.46
N VAL A 492 -11.32 9.07 15.68
CA VAL A 492 -11.29 9.95 16.84
C VAL A 492 -9.84 10.01 17.34
N PHE A 493 -9.23 11.19 17.30
CA PHE A 493 -7.97 11.47 17.97
C PHE A 493 -8.24 11.94 19.39
N GLY A 494 -7.51 11.42 20.37
CA GLY A 494 -7.55 11.89 21.75
C GLY A 494 -6.21 12.51 22.15
N ALA A 495 -6.26 13.73 22.69
CA ALA A 495 -5.09 14.44 23.20
C ALA A 495 -5.43 15.23 24.48
N SER A 496 -4.40 15.53 25.27
CA SER A 496 -4.46 16.36 26.48
C SER A 496 -4.78 17.82 26.16
N THR A 497 -4.23 18.35 25.06
CA THR A 497 -4.47 19.71 24.55
C THR A 497 -4.44 19.71 23.02
N VAL A 498 -5.11 20.69 22.41
CA VAL A 498 -5.22 20.80 20.94
C VAL A 498 -3.91 21.21 20.26
N ASP A 499 -3.03 21.91 20.97
CA ASP A 499 -1.72 22.41 20.52
C ASP A 499 -0.58 21.39 20.74
N SER A 500 -0.92 20.15 21.11
CA SER A 500 0.05 19.08 21.36
C SER A 500 1.00 18.86 20.17
N ARG A 501 2.31 18.83 20.46
CA ARG A 501 3.36 18.57 19.45
C ARG A 501 3.24 17.13 18.94
N HIS A 502 2.93 16.21 19.85
CA HIS A 502 2.74 14.81 19.52
C HIS A 502 1.47 14.57 18.70
N LEU A 503 0.36 15.23 19.01
CA LEU A 503 -0.85 15.20 18.16
C LEU A 503 -0.55 15.68 16.74
N SER A 504 0.18 16.80 16.64
CA SER A 504 0.57 17.40 15.36
C SER A 504 1.30 16.42 14.45
N LEU A 505 2.18 15.56 14.99
CA LEU A 505 2.90 14.56 14.19
C LEU A 505 1.96 13.63 13.41
N TYR A 506 0.81 13.26 14.00
CA TYR A 506 -0.17 12.40 13.34
C TYR A 506 -1.07 13.17 12.38
N LEU A 507 -1.45 14.40 12.72
CA LEU A 507 -2.23 15.25 11.82
C LEU A 507 -1.44 15.60 10.55
N ASP A 508 -0.13 15.80 10.66
CA ASP A 508 0.76 16.06 9.52
C ASP A 508 0.85 14.84 8.56
N THR A 509 0.46 13.62 9.01
CA THR A 509 0.34 12.45 8.09
C THR A 509 -0.95 12.45 7.25
N LEU A 510 -1.89 13.34 7.57
CA LEU A 510 -3.21 13.51 6.94
C LEU A 510 -3.32 14.80 6.13
N THR A 511 -2.36 15.72 6.24
CA THR A 511 -2.36 16.97 5.46
C THR A 511 -2.26 16.68 3.96
N GLY A 512 -3.22 17.19 3.19
CA GLY A 512 -3.42 16.86 1.77
C GLY A 512 -4.67 16.01 1.50
N ASP A 513 -5.27 15.41 2.54
CA ASP A 513 -6.52 14.63 2.44
C ASP A 513 -7.79 15.49 2.46
N ALA A 514 -7.66 16.78 2.85
CA ALA A 514 -8.78 17.69 3.00
C ALA A 514 -9.49 17.93 1.65
N GLY A 515 -10.77 17.55 1.58
CA GLY A 515 -11.60 17.74 0.38
C GLY A 515 -11.75 16.51 -0.52
N ALA A 516 -11.14 15.38 -0.17
CA ALA A 516 -11.41 14.10 -0.84
C ALA A 516 -12.90 13.72 -0.70
N SER A 517 -13.65 13.75 -1.81
CA SER A 517 -15.05 13.32 -1.83
C SER A 517 -15.17 11.87 -1.33
N GLY A 518 -15.88 11.67 -0.21
CA GLY A 518 -16.06 10.36 0.43
C GLY A 518 -15.05 10.00 1.53
N ALA A 519 -14.20 10.94 1.98
CA ALA A 519 -13.36 10.71 3.17
C ALA A 519 -14.19 10.47 4.44
N PRO A 520 -13.76 9.54 5.32
CA PRO A 520 -14.45 9.29 6.58
C PRO A 520 -14.38 10.49 7.53
N ARG A 521 -15.36 10.62 8.42
CA ARG A 521 -15.40 11.69 9.44
C ARG A 521 -14.24 11.53 10.42
N ARG A 522 -13.57 12.63 10.74
CA ARG A 522 -12.43 12.69 11.66
C ARG A 522 -12.68 13.74 12.74
N PHE A 523 -12.41 13.39 13.99
CA PHE A 523 -12.58 14.26 15.15
C PHE A 523 -11.29 14.32 15.96
N VAL A 524 -10.99 15.47 16.56
CA VAL A 524 -9.99 15.61 17.62
C VAL A 524 -10.70 15.98 18.92
N VAL A 525 -10.54 15.15 19.94
CA VAL A 525 -11.07 15.38 21.28
C VAL A 525 -9.93 15.89 22.13
N ALA A 526 -9.86 17.21 22.26
CA ALA A 526 -8.84 17.90 23.04
C ALA A 526 -9.35 19.28 23.49
N PRO A 527 -9.11 19.68 24.74
CA PRO A 527 -9.40 21.03 25.21
C PRO A 527 -8.37 22.03 24.66
N GLY A 528 -8.70 23.32 24.74
CA GLY A 528 -7.85 24.43 24.29
C GLY A 528 -8.36 25.12 23.03
N ASP A 529 -7.83 26.30 22.76
CA ASP A 529 -8.11 27.11 21.57
C ASP A 529 -6.76 27.67 21.08
N ASP A 530 -6.28 27.18 19.94
CA ASP A 530 -5.03 27.61 19.32
C ASP A 530 -5.23 27.78 17.80
N ALA A 531 -4.76 28.91 17.26
CA ALA A 531 -5.00 29.26 15.87
C ALA A 531 -4.18 28.38 14.91
N THR A 532 -2.95 28.02 15.28
CA THR A 532 -2.09 27.14 14.46
C THR A 532 -2.64 25.72 14.44
N ALA A 533 -3.08 25.20 15.59
CA ALA A 533 -3.74 23.92 15.71
C ALA A 533 -5.05 23.88 14.91
N SER A 534 -5.88 24.94 15.00
CA SER A 534 -7.11 25.06 14.23
C SER A 534 -6.87 25.01 12.72
N TRP A 535 -5.83 25.70 12.23
CA TRP A 535 -5.43 25.65 10.83
C TRP A 535 -4.97 24.25 10.40
N LYS A 536 -4.14 23.59 11.22
CA LYS A 536 -3.72 22.20 10.95
C LYS A 536 -4.89 21.22 10.92
N LEU A 537 -5.85 21.37 11.84
CA LEU A 537 -7.06 20.56 11.89
C LEU A 537 -7.89 20.71 10.61
N ALA A 538 -8.06 21.95 10.13
CA ALA A 538 -8.73 22.22 8.86
C ALA A 538 -7.99 21.54 7.68
N GLY A 539 -6.66 21.68 7.60
CA GLY A 539 -5.83 21.04 6.58
C GLY A 539 -5.82 19.50 6.61
N ALA A 540 -6.06 18.89 7.77
CA ALA A 540 -6.24 17.45 7.93
C ALA A 540 -7.70 16.98 7.73
N GLY A 541 -8.64 17.89 7.47
CA GLY A 541 -10.07 17.61 7.36
C GLY A 541 -10.69 17.10 8.66
N THR A 542 -10.19 17.57 9.80
CA THR A 542 -10.57 17.10 11.14
C THR A 542 -11.27 18.21 11.93
N VAL A 543 -12.28 17.84 12.72
CA VAL A 543 -13.06 18.80 13.53
C VAL A 543 -12.74 18.64 15.01
N GLN A 544 -12.47 19.75 15.71
CA GLN A 544 -12.25 19.72 17.16
C GLN A 544 -13.55 19.55 17.94
N VAL A 545 -13.51 18.69 18.94
CA VAL A 545 -14.49 18.60 20.04
C VAL A 545 -13.76 19.06 21.30
N PRO A 546 -14.10 20.24 21.86
CA PRO A 546 -13.35 20.88 22.95
C PRO A 546 -13.68 20.24 24.31
N LEU A 547 -13.42 18.95 24.44
CA LEU A 547 -13.56 18.15 25.66
C LEU A 547 -12.24 17.43 25.95
N THR A 548 -12.02 17.09 27.20
CA THR A 548 -10.97 16.13 27.57
C THR A 548 -11.39 14.70 27.19
N VAL A 549 -10.40 13.83 26.96
CA VAL A 549 -10.63 12.39 26.72
C VAL A 549 -11.42 11.76 27.88
N ALA A 550 -11.12 12.15 29.12
CA ALA A 550 -11.82 11.69 30.32
C ALA A 550 -13.30 12.11 30.34
N GLU A 551 -13.62 13.35 29.95
CA GLU A 551 -15.00 13.82 29.84
C GLU A 551 -15.77 13.05 28.76
N LEU A 552 -15.20 12.87 27.57
CA LEU A 552 -15.81 12.07 26.51
C LEU A 552 -16.07 10.63 26.98
N ALA A 553 -15.07 9.98 27.58
CA ALA A 553 -15.19 8.61 28.07
C ALA A 553 -16.29 8.46 29.13
N ARG A 554 -16.35 9.41 30.07
CA ARG A 554 -17.37 9.43 31.14
C ARG A 554 -18.77 9.68 30.59
N GLU A 555 -18.93 10.61 29.66
CA GLU A 555 -20.24 11.10 29.22
C GLU A 555 -20.82 10.30 28.04
N ARG A 556 -19.99 9.83 27.11
CA ARG A 556 -20.43 9.24 25.84
C ARG A 556 -20.15 7.74 25.69
N LEU A 557 -19.11 7.21 26.32
CA LEU A 557 -18.66 5.83 26.09
C LEU A 557 -19.23 4.81 27.09
N GLY A 558 -20.28 5.17 27.83
CA GLY A 558 -20.96 4.24 28.75
C GLY A 558 -21.63 3.07 28.00
N ALA A 559 -21.30 1.83 28.38
CA ALA A 559 -21.77 0.61 27.71
C ALA A 559 -23.31 0.44 27.68
N THR A 560 -24.05 1.12 28.57
CA THR A 560 -25.52 1.09 28.60
C THR A 560 -26.17 2.00 27.57
N ARG A 561 -25.41 2.92 26.95
CA ARG A 561 -25.93 3.84 25.92
C ARG A 561 -26.23 3.09 24.62
N GLU A 562 -27.33 3.45 23.98
CA GLU A 562 -27.81 2.78 22.76
C GLU A 562 -26.79 2.78 21.61
N PRO A 563 -26.08 3.88 21.29
CA PRO A 563 -25.03 3.85 20.27
C PRO A 563 -23.93 2.82 20.56
N MET A 564 -23.49 2.70 21.81
CA MET A 564 -22.44 1.75 22.21
C MET A 564 -22.93 0.30 22.07
N ARG A 565 -24.16 0.01 22.52
CA ARG A 565 -24.76 -1.32 22.40
C ARG A 565 -24.90 -1.73 20.94
N ARG A 566 -25.38 -0.83 20.08
CA ARG A 566 -25.54 -1.08 18.65
C ARG A 566 -24.20 -1.32 17.96
N GLY A 567 -23.19 -0.48 18.23
CA GLY A 567 -21.84 -0.66 17.71
C GLY A 567 -21.22 -1.99 18.13
N ALA A 568 -21.37 -2.36 19.40
CA ALA A 568 -20.90 -3.63 19.93
C ALA A 568 -21.60 -4.84 19.27
N GLN A 569 -22.91 -4.74 19.04
CA GLN A 569 -23.67 -5.76 18.31
C GLN A 569 -23.23 -5.88 16.84
N LEU A 570 -22.99 -4.77 16.15
CA LEU A 570 -22.49 -4.78 14.77
C LEU A 570 -21.07 -5.34 14.68
N ARG A 571 -20.17 -5.00 15.61
CA ARG A 571 -18.85 -5.63 15.70
C ARG A 571 -18.94 -7.12 15.96
N ALA A 572 -19.78 -7.53 16.91
CA ALA A 572 -20.01 -8.95 17.17
C ALA A 572 -20.57 -9.65 15.92
N ARG A 573 -21.45 -9.00 15.16
CA ARG A 573 -21.95 -9.52 13.87
C ARG A 573 -20.85 -9.60 12.81
N MET A 574 -20.04 -8.56 12.61
CA MET A 574 -18.94 -8.57 11.63
C MET A 574 -17.90 -9.64 11.96
N ARG A 575 -17.54 -9.80 13.24
CA ARG A 575 -16.75 -10.92 13.75
C ARG A 575 -17.44 -12.25 13.44
N SER A 576 -18.73 -12.34 13.76
CA SER A 576 -19.50 -13.53 13.43
C SER A 576 -19.62 -13.77 11.93
N VAL A 577 -19.50 -12.77 11.04
CA VAL A 577 -19.54 -12.97 9.57
C VAL A 577 -18.21 -13.52 9.08
N LEU A 578 -17.09 -13.04 9.64
CA LEU A 578 -15.77 -13.65 9.46
C LEU A 578 -15.76 -15.10 10.00
N ASP A 579 -16.40 -15.35 11.15
CA ASP A 579 -16.56 -16.69 11.72
C ASP A 579 -17.65 -17.54 11.03
N ARG A 580 -18.69 -16.93 10.45
CA ARG A 580 -19.75 -17.60 9.68
C ARG A 580 -19.13 -18.11 8.39
N ASN A 581 -18.29 -17.31 7.75
CA ASN A 581 -17.42 -17.76 6.67
C ASN A 581 -16.38 -18.76 7.15
N ALA A 582 -16.32 -19.10 8.43
CA ALA A 582 -15.49 -20.14 8.99
C ALA A 582 -16.34 -21.34 9.46
N GLY A 583 -17.46 -21.71 8.82
CA GLY A 583 -18.24 -22.87 9.27
C GLY A 583 -19.54 -23.15 8.52
N VAL A 584 -20.46 -23.88 9.18
CA VAL A 584 -21.80 -24.19 8.65
C VAL A 584 -22.80 -23.13 9.08
N GLN A 585 -23.46 -22.48 8.12
CA GLN A 585 -24.41 -21.39 8.37
C GLN A 585 -25.86 -21.84 8.12
N LEU A 586 -26.80 -21.48 9.01
CA LEU A 586 -28.22 -21.74 8.75
C LEU A 586 -28.76 -20.82 7.64
N VAL A 587 -29.43 -21.39 6.65
CA VAL A 587 -30.04 -20.63 5.53
C VAL A 587 -31.08 -19.63 6.02
N SER A 588 -31.83 -19.96 7.09
CA SER A 588 -32.77 -19.03 7.72
C SER A 588 -32.08 -17.74 8.18
N THR A 589 -30.95 -17.88 8.88
CA THR A 589 -30.14 -16.74 9.34
C THR A 589 -29.55 -15.95 8.19
N LEU A 590 -29.20 -16.60 7.08
CA LEU A 590 -28.70 -15.94 5.88
C LEU A 590 -29.77 -15.11 5.17
N LEU A 591 -31.01 -15.63 5.09
CA LEU A 591 -32.14 -14.92 4.51
C LEU A 591 -32.59 -13.74 5.39
N GLU A 592 -32.63 -13.92 6.71
CA GLU A 592 -33.00 -12.86 7.65
C GLU A 592 -32.00 -11.69 7.65
N ALA A 593 -30.71 -11.99 7.46
CA ALA A 593 -29.65 -10.99 7.43
C ALA A 593 -29.47 -10.36 6.04
N ALA A 594 -30.07 -10.92 4.98
CA ALA A 594 -29.79 -10.51 3.61
C ALA A 594 -30.34 -9.11 3.30
N PRO A 595 -29.56 -8.27 2.59
CA PRO A 595 -30.05 -6.99 2.07
C PRO A 595 -31.04 -7.24 0.93
N PRO A 596 -31.83 -6.22 0.52
CA PRO A 596 -32.67 -6.32 -0.67
C PRO A 596 -31.86 -6.72 -1.91
N GLY A 597 -32.44 -7.55 -2.78
CA GLY A 597 -31.79 -7.99 -4.01
C GLY A 597 -31.56 -6.85 -5.01
N ASP A 598 -30.49 -6.97 -5.81
CA ASP A 598 -30.11 -6.04 -6.87
C ASP A 598 -30.32 -6.69 -8.25
N PRO A 599 -31.23 -6.15 -9.09
CA PRO A 599 -31.43 -6.61 -10.46
C PRO A 599 -30.19 -6.58 -11.36
N LEU A 600 -29.12 -5.89 -10.97
CA LEU A 600 -27.83 -5.96 -11.64
C LEU A 600 -27.23 -7.36 -11.71
N TYR A 601 -27.66 -8.30 -10.86
CA TYR A 601 -27.35 -9.72 -11.01
C TYR A 601 -27.52 -10.20 -12.45
N LEU A 602 -28.60 -9.79 -13.12
CA LEU A 602 -28.90 -10.17 -14.51
C LEU A 602 -27.93 -9.54 -15.54
N ARG A 603 -27.04 -8.64 -15.12
CA ARG A 603 -25.92 -8.12 -15.92
C ARG A 603 -24.58 -8.80 -15.63
N GLY A 604 -24.57 -9.83 -14.79
CA GLY A 604 -23.39 -10.65 -14.50
C GLY A 604 -22.64 -10.25 -13.23
N THR A 605 -23.35 -9.88 -12.15
CA THR A 605 -22.77 -9.87 -10.80
C THR A 605 -23.01 -11.22 -10.10
N ASP A 606 -22.19 -11.58 -9.12
CA ASP A 606 -22.44 -12.78 -8.28
C ASP A 606 -23.80 -12.68 -7.54
N PRO A 607 -24.50 -13.81 -7.31
CA PRO A 607 -25.77 -13.81 -6.59
C PRO A 607 -25.60 -13.48 -5.10
N THR A 608 -26.58 -12.80 -4.53
CA THR A 608 -26.77 -12.58 -3.09
C THR A 608 -27.97 -13.35 -2.57
N TRP A 609 -28.04 -13.58 -1.25
CA TRP A 609 -29.21 -14.19 -0.62
C TRP A 609 -30.48 -13.35 -0.80
N GLY A 610 -30.34 -12.02 -0.90
CA GLY A 610 -31.42 -11.08 -1.19
C GLY A 610 -32.01 -11.27 -2.59
N ASP A 611 -31.16 -11.49 -3.59
CA ASP A 611 -31.59 -11.75 -4.97
C ASP A 611 -32.46 -13.00 -5.05
N VAL A 612 -32.03 -14.07 -4.38
CA VAL A 612 -32.73 -15.35 -4.37
C VAL A 612 -34.03 -15.25 -3.56
N ALA A 613 -34.02 -14.58 -2.41
CA ALA A 613 -35.21 -14.35 -1.58
C ALA A 613 -36.30 -13.58 -2.33
N GLN A 614 -35.91 -12.59 -3.13
CA GLN A 614 -36.83 -11.80 -3.96
C GLN A 614 -37.13 -12.44 -5.32
N ASN A 615 -36.62 -13.66 -5.57
CA ASN A 615 -36.84 -14.42 -6.80
C ASN A 615 -36.41 -13.64 -8.06
N ILE A 616 -35.31 -12.88 -7.99
CA ILE A 616 -34.74 -12.13 -9.13
C ILE A 616 -34.15 -13.10 -10.19
N PRO A 617 -33.31 -14.09 -9.82
CA PRO A 617 -32.77 -15.02 -10.80
C PRO A 617 -33.85 -15.88 -11.46
N ALA A 618 -33.67 -16.21 -12.74
CA ALA A 618 -34.54 -17.16 -13.41
C ALA A 618 -34.44 -18.54 -12.75
N GLN A 619 -35.56 -19.26 -12.71
CA GLN A 619 -35.60 -20.65 -12.26
C GLN A 619 -35.27 -21.54 -13.45
N LEU A 620 -34.11 -22.19 -13.41
CA LEU A 620 -33.65 -23.06 -14.48
C LEU A 620 -34.10 -24.49 -14.23
N SER A 621 -34.22 -25.28 -15.30
CA SER A 621 -34.58 -26.70 -15.32
C SER A 621 -33.71 -27.55 -14.39
N THR A 622 -32.46 -27.15 -14.18
CA THR A 622 -31.55 -27.75 -13.19
C THR A 622 -32.09 -27.68 -11.75
N LEU A 623 -32.78 -26.60 -11.37
CA LEU A 623 -33.40 -26.48 -10.04
C LEU A 623 -34.52 -27.50 -9.87
N SER A 624 -35.40 -27.63 -10.88
CA SER A 624 -36.47 -28.63 -10.91
C SER A 624 -35.89 -30.04 -10.81
N ALA A 625 -34.85 -30.32 -11.60
CA ALA A 625 -34.12 -31.57 -11.60
C ALA A 625 -33.47 -31.92 -10.24
N MET A 626 -33.03 -30.91 -9.47
CA MET A 626 -32.53 -31.08 -8.10
C MET A 626 -33.68 -31.37 -7.13
N LEU A 627 -34.79 -30.63 -7.20
CA LEU A 627 -35.96 -30.81 -6.34
C LEU A 627 -36.62 -32.19 -6.53
N GLU A 628 -36.71 -32.66 -7.76
CA GLU A 628 -37.23 -34.00 -8.08
C GLU A 628 -36.33 -35.11 -7.49
N ARG A 629 -35.01 -34.99 -7.68
CA ARG A 629 -34.05 -35.97 -7.14
C ARG A 629 -34.02 -35.96 -5.62
N ALA A 630 -34.10 -34.79 -4.99
CA ALA A 630 -34.20 -34.67 -3.53
C ALA A 630 -35.48 -35.28 -2.97
N GLY A 631 -36.59 -35.24 -3.73
CA GLY A 631 -37.87 -35.82 -3.36
C GLY A 631 -38.03 -37.31 -3.69
N SER A 632 -37.03 -37.94 -4.33
CA SER A 632 -37.12 -39.34 -4.72
C SER A 632 -37.06 -40.26 -3.48
N ALA A 633 -38.08 -41.08 -3.28
CA ALA A 633 -38.23 -41.93 -2.09
C ALA A 633 -37.27 -43.13 -2.14
N GLY A 634 -36.19 -43.07 -1.36
CA GLY A 634 -35.25 -44.17 -1.13
C GLY A 634 -34.97 -44.37 0.38
N PRO A 635 -34.33 -45.49 0.77
CA PRO A 635 -34.00 -45.77 2.18
C PRO A 635 -32.93 -44.85 2.79
N GLN A 636 -32.22 -44.05 1.97
CA GLN A 636 -31.24 -43.04 2.38
C GLN A 636 -31.45 -41.76 1.57
N GLN A 637 -31.22 -40.61 2.19
CA GLN A 637 -31.20 -39.31 1.48
C GLN A 637 -30.09 -39.30 0.41
N PRO A 638 -30.36 -38.79 -0.80
CA PRO A 638 -29.38 -38.80 -1.88
C PRO A 638 -28.25 -37.78 -1.66
N VAL A 639 -27.08 -38.03 -2.24
CA VAL A 639 -26.00 -37.05 -2.32
C VAL A 639 -26.02 -36.41 -3.71
N LEU A 640 -26.47 -35.16 -3.81
CA LEU A 640 -26.60 -34.45 -5.08
C LEU A 640 -25.32 -33.68 -5.41
N VAL A 641 -24.84 -33.80 -6.65
CA VAL A 641 -23.72 -32.97 -7.11
C VAL A 641 -24.05 -32.29 -8.43
N LEU A 642 -23.92 -30.97 -8.43
CA LEU A 642 -23.99 -30.15 -9.63
C LEU A 642 -22.59 -29.92 -10.18
N ASN A 643 -22.27 -30.67 -11.24
CA ASN A 643 -20.97 -30.64 -11.89
C ASN A 643 -21.03 -29.88 -13.21
N ASP A 644 -20.41 -28.69 -13.27
CA ASP A 644 -20.47 -27.86 -14.48
C ASP A 644 -19.31 -26.84 -14.56
N ARG A 645 -19.21 -26.10 -15.67
CA ARG A 645 -18.23 -25.03 -15.89
C ARG A 645 -18.51 -23.77 -15.08
N SER A 646 -17.50 -22.90 -14.93
CA SER A 646 -17.63 -21.61 -14.26
C SER A 646 -18.65 -20.72 -15.01
N GLY A 647 -19.50 -19.96 -14.31
CA GLY A 647 -20.46 -19.05 -14.97
C GLY A 647 -21.74 -19.68 -15.52
N THR A 648 -22.04 -20.95 -15.24
CA THR A 648 -23.31 -21.60 -15.63
C THR A 648 -24.45 -21.43 -14.61
N GLY A 649 -24.25 -20.64 -13.54
CA GLY A 649 -25.27 -20.38 -12.53
C GLY A 649 -25.36 -21.42 -11.39
N LYS A 650 -24.36 -22.31 -11.25
CA LYS A 650 -24.33 -23.37 -10.22
C LYS A 650 -24.64 -22.88 -8.80
N SER A 651 -23.94 -21.83 -8.36
CA SER A 651 -24.12 -21.27 -7.01
C SER A 651 -25.53 -20.68 -6.86
N THR A 652 -26.04 -19.97 -7.88
CA THR A 652 -27.42 -19.46 -7.89
C THR A 652 -28.44 -20.59 -7.76
N THR A 653 -28.30 -21.66 -8.53
CA THR A 653 -29.18 -22.83 -8.46
C THR A 653 -29.10 -23.51 -7.09
N LEU A 654 -27.90 -23.65 -6.54
CA LEU A 654 -27.70 -24.22 -5.19
C LEU A 654 -28.36 -23.35 -4.11
N MET A 655 -28.26 -22.02 -4.20
CA MET A 655 -28.94 -21.09 -3.28
C MET A 655 -30.47 -21.16 -3.43
N GLN A 656 -31.00 -21.17 -4.65
CA GLN A 656 -32.44 -21.35 -4.90
C GLN A 656 -32.94 -22.68 -4.33
N PHE A 657 -32.14 -23.74 -4.46
CA PHE A 657 -32.44 -25.05 -3.89
C PHE A 657 -32.45 -25.02 -2.36
N ALA A 658 -31.47 -24.36 -1.72
CA ALA A 658 -31.46 -24.13 -0.27
C ALA A 658 -32.73 -23.42 0.22
N VAL A 659 -33.13 -22.33 -0.46
CA VAL A 659 -34.36 -21.59 -0.11
C VAL A 659 -35.59 -22.47 -0.28
N ALA A 660 -35.68 -23.24 -1.36
CA ALA A 660 -36.81 -24.13 -1.60
C ALA A 660 -36.93 -25.23 -0.52
N LEU A 661 -35.82 -25.78 -0.04
CA LEU A 661 -35.80 -26.74 1.08
C LEU A 661 -36.18 -26.07 2.41
N HIS A 662 -35.68 -24.86 2.67
CA HIS A 662 -36.03 -24.10 3.87
C HIS A 662 -37.53 -23.76 3.92
N VAL A 663 -38.12 -23.34 2.80
CA VAL A 663 -39.57 -23.08 2.68
C VAL A 663 -40.41 -24.34 2.92
N ARG A 664 -39.86 -25.54 2.67
CA ARG A 664 -40.49 -26.83 3.02
C ARG A 664 -40.38 -27.17 4.52
N GLY A 665 -39.78 -26.30 5.33
CA GLY A 665 -39.65 -26.46 6.78
C GLY A 665 -38.41 -27.24 7.23
N LEU A 666 -37.45 -27.49 6.34
CA LEU A 666 -36.23 -28.23 6.67
C LEU A 666 -35.19 -27.31 7.33
N ALA A 667 -34.40 -27.87 8.26
CA ALA A 667 -33.20 -27.25 8.80
C ALA A 667 -32.05 -27.38 7.79
N VAL A 668 -31.74 -26.28 7.10
CA VAL A 668 -30.78 -26.27 5.99
C VAL A 668 -29.51 -25.51 6.38
N GLY A 669 -28.37 -26.19 6.31
CA GLY A 669 -27.04 -25.59 6.44
C GLY A 669 -26.42 -25.25 5.08
N TRP A 670 -25.67 -24.16 5.06
CA TRP A 670 -24.86 -23.67 3.96
C TRP A 670 -23.40 -23.63 4.36
N VAL A 671 -22.54 -24.24 3.55
CA VAL A 671 -21.09 -24.14 3.66
C VAL A 671 -20.60 -23.31 2.50
N ASP A 672 -20.09 -22.12 2.82
CA ASP A 672 -19.58 -21.18 1.83
C ASP A 672 -18.21 -21.63 1.30
N ARG A 673 -17.90 -21.26 0.06
CA ARG A 673 -16.57 -21.42 -0.54
C ARG A 673 -15.46 -20.72 0.27
N ALA A 674 -15.84 -19.79 1.15
CA ALA A 674 -14.95 -19.09 2.07
C ALA A 674 -14.64 -19.85 3.37
N THR A 675 -15.11 -21.09 3.56
CA THR A 675 -14.83 -21.84 4.79
C THR A 675 -13.35 -22.12 5.07
N THR A 676 -12.94 -21.91 6.32
CA THR A 676 -11.61 -22.22 6.85
C THR A 676 -11.62 -23.47 7.74
N LYS A 677 -12.78 -24.10 7.96
CA LYS A 677 -12.92 -25.29 8.82
C LYS A 677 -12.42 -26.54 8.14
N SER A 678 -11.94 -27.49 8.95
CA SER A 678 -11.62 -28.82 8.46
C SER A 678 -12.91 -29.58 8.08
N SER A 679 -12.77 -30.62 7.26
CA SER A 679 -13.88 -31.53 6.94
C SER A 679 -14.50 -32.15 8.20
N GLN A 680 -13.71 -32.37 9.25
CA GLN A 680 -14.16 -32.94 10.50
C GLN A 680 -14.99 -31.95 11.34
N ASP A 681 -14.60 -30.68 11.36
CA ASP A 681 -15.35 -29.66 12.10
C ASP A 681 -16.69 -29.38 11.43
N VAL A 682 -16.72 -29.31 10.09
CA VAL A 682 -17.97 -29.18 9.31
C VAL A 682 -18.91 -30.33 9.62
N ILE A 683 -18.41 -31.57 9.66
CA ILE A 683 -19.24 -32.73 10.03
C ILE A 683 -19.77 -32.59 11.45
N SER A 684 -18.96 -32.13 12.40
CA SER A 684 -19.35 -32.00 13.81
C SER A 684 -20.43 -30.92 13.98
N GLU A 685 -20.25 -29.75 13.36
CA GLU A 685 -21.21 -28.65 13.37
C GLU A 685 -22.55 -29.05 12.75
N CYS A 686 -22.55 -29.76 11.61
CA CYS A 686 -23.78 -30.25 10.99
C CYS A 686 -24.61 -31.14 11.93
N VAL A 687 -23.92 -31.90 12.78
CA VAL A 687 -24.53 -32.86 13.71
C VAL A 687 -25.04 -32.16 14.96
N GLU A 688 -24.25 -31.23 15.50
CA GLU A 688 -24.64 -30.39 16.65
C GLU A 688 -25.85 -29.51 16.32
N LEU A 689 -25.92 -28.98 15.10
CA LEU A 689 -27.03 -28.15 14.62
C LEU A 689 -28.28 -28.95 14.23
N GLY A 690 -28.20 -30.28 14.13
CA GLY A 690 -29.33 -31.15 13.79
C GLY A 690 -29.93 -30.88 12.41
N LEU A 691 -29.07 -30.72 11.38
CA LEU A 691 -29.50 -30.33 10.04
C LEU A 691 -30.18 -31.48 9.26
N ASP A 692 -31.25 -31.15 8.54
CA ASP A 692 -31.92 -32.05 7.58
C ASP A 692 -31.22 -32.04 6.21
N ALA A 693 -30.61 -30.91 5.85
CA ALA A 693 -29.89 -30.75 4.59
C ALA A 693 -28.63 -29.89 4.75
N VAL A 694 -27.57 -30.23 4.00
CA VAL A 694 -26.31 -29.49 3.97
C VAL A 694 -25.94 -29.20 2.51
N LEU A 695 -25.79 -27.92 2.19
CA LEU A 695 -25.38 -27.45 0.88
C LEU A 695 -23.97 -26.89 0.92
N ILE A 696 -23.11 -27.33 0.01
CA ILE A 696 -21.70 -26.93 -0.06
C ILE A 696 -21.45 -26.24 -1.40
N ASP A 697 -21.21 -24.92 -1.37
CA ASP A 697 -20.80 -24.18 -2.56
C ASP A 697 -19.31 -24.38 -2.80
N ASP A 698 -18.99 -25.10 -3.88
CA ASP A 698 -17.64 -25.44 -4.33
C ASP A 698 -16.90 -26.38 -3.36
N VAL A 699 -17.32 -27.65 -3.29
CA VAL A 699 -16.71 -28.68 -2.40
C VAL A 699 -15.22 -28.94 -2.69
N ASP A 700 -14.71 -28.42 -3.80
CA ASP A 700 -13.31 -28.49 -4.19
C ASP A 700 -12.35 -27.82 -3.18
N ILE A 701 -12.86 -26.93 -2.32
CA ILE A 701 -12.11 -26.32 -1.23
C ILE A 701 -11.52 -27.34 -0.24
N PHE A 702 -12.13 -28.52 -0.13
CA PHE A 702 -11.63 -29.61 0.72
C PHE A 702 -10.60 -30.50 0.00
N GLY A 703 -10.30 -30.22 -1.27
CA GLY A 703 -9.31 -30.94 -2.06
C GLY A 703 -9.53 -32.45 -2.07
N ALA A 704 -8.53 -33.21 -1.63
CA ALA A 704 -8.59 -34.67 -1.56
C ALA A 704 -9.62 -35.19 -0.55
N GLU A 705 -9.98 -34.41 0.49
CA GLU A 705 -10.95 -34.81 1.51
C GLU A 705 -12.41 -34.60 1.06
N ALA A 706 -12.65 -33.97 -0.09
CA ALA A 706 -14.00 -33.65 -0.58
C ALA A 706 -14.89 -34.89 -0.69
N ALA A 707 -14.40 -35.98 -1.30
CA ALA A 707 -15.15 -37.23 -1.44
C ALA A 707 -15.50 -37.84 -0.08
N ARG A 708 -14.57 -37.76 0.87
CA ARG A 708 -14.73 -38.29 2.22
C ARG A 708 -15.75 -37.49 3.03
N LEU A 709 -15.70 -36.16 2.94
CA LEU A 709 -16.67 -35.26 3.56
C LEU A 709 -18.08 -35.59 3.08
N MET A 710 -18.29 -35.62 1.75
CA MET A 710 -19.57 -35.93 1.13
C MET A 710 -20.08 -37.31 1.54
N THR A 711 -19.19 -38.31 1.52
CA THR A 711 -19.52 -39.68 1.91
C THR A 711 -19.91 -39.75 3.39
N ARG A 712 -19.19 -39.11 4.31
CA ARG A 712 -19.51 -39.15 5.75
C ARG A 712 -20.81 -38.43 6.10
N LEU A 713 -21.09 -37.31 5.45
CA LEU A 713 -22.37 -36.60 5.61
C LEU A 713 -23.52 -37.46 5.07
N GLY A 714 -23.35 -38.11 3.92
CA GLY A 714 -24.36 -38.98 3.30
C GLY A 714 -24.54 -40.35 4.00
N GLN A 715 -23.47 -40.94 4.57
CA GLN A 715 -23.48 -42.26 5.22
C GLN A 715 -24.41 -42.36 6.43
N ARG A 716 -24.78 -41.23 7.05
CA ARG A 716 -25.78 -41.21 8.12
C ARG A 716 -27.20 -41.44 7.60
N GLY A 717 -27.44 -41.32 6.30
CA GLY A 717 -28.72 -41.58 5.63
C GLY A 717 -29.84 -40.58 5.96
N THR A 718 -29.66 -39.72 6.96
CA THR A 718 -30.65 -38.77 7.48
C THR A 718 -30.51 -37.36 6.89
N ILE A 719 -29.35 -37.00 6.36
CA ILE A 719 -29.05 -35.65 5.88
C ILE A 719 -28.97 -35.65 4.35
N LEU A 720 -29.74 -34.78 3.69
CA LEU A 720 -29.62 -34.50 2.27
C LEU A 720 -28.36 -33.66 2.02
N VAL A 721 -27.43 -34.15 1.21
CA VAL A 721 -26.18 -33.42 0.90
C VAL A 721 -26.23 -32.94 -0.54
N ALA A 722 -26.06 -31.64 -0.79
CA ALA A 722 -25.92 -31.10 -2.14
C ALA A 722 -24.65 -30.27 -2.28
N ALA A 723 -23.87 -30.48 -3.33
CA ALA A 723 -22.64 -29.73 -3.55
C ALA A 723 -22.46 -29.29 -5.00
N THR A 724 -21.78 -28.16 -5.18
CA THR A 724 -21.28 -27.75 -6.50
C THR A 724 -19.82 -28.15 -6.66
N ILE A 725 -19.43 -28.56 -7.86
CA ILE A 725 -18.03 -28.83 -8.22
C ILE A 725 -17.76 -28.41 -9.68
N ARG A 726 -16.51 -28.07 -9.99
CA ARG A 726 -16.07 -27.78 -11.35
C ARG A 726 -15.97 -29.06 -12.19
N SER A 727 -16.36 -28.97 -13.46
CA SER A 727 -16.28 -30.07 -14.45
C SER A 727 -14.92 -30.78 -14.47
N THR A 728 -13.82 -30.03 -14.39
CA THR A 728 -12.45 -30.56 -14.42
C THR A 728 -12.08 -31.40 -13.19
N ARG A 729 -12.75 -31.19 -12.06
CA ARG A 729 -12.49 -31.89 -10.79
C ARG A 729 -13.65 -32.76 -10.32
N GLY A 730 -14.72 -32.85 -11.13
CA GLY A 730 -15.86 -33.71 -10.84
C GLY A 730 -15.50 -35.18 -10.64
N HIS A 731 -14.40 -35.65 -11.24
CA HIS A 731 -13.90 -37.03 -11.09
C HIS A 731 -13.49 -37.36 -9.65
N LEU A 732 -13.14 -36.36 -8.83
CA LEU A 732 -12.79 -36.55 -7.43
C LEU A 732 -13.94 -37.14 -6.61
N LEU A 733 -15.18 -37.03 -7.07
CA LEU A 733 -16.36 -37.49 -6.36
C LEU A 733 -16.94 -38.81 -6.92
N ASP A 734 -16.37 -39.39 -7.98
CA ASP A 734 -16.99 -40.52 -8.72
C ASP A 734 -17.35 -41.74 -7.86
N GLU A 735 -16.61 -42.01 -6.79
CA GLU A 735 -16.84 -43.17 -5.91
C GLU A 735 -17.58 -42.80 -4.59
N VAL A 736 -18.21 -41.62 -4.51
CA VAL A 736 -19.08 -41.26 -3.37
C VAL A 736 -20.36 -42.12 -3.40
N ALA A 737 -20.61 -42.86 -2.32
CA ALA A 737 -21.80 -43.71 -2.21
C ALA A 737 -23.09 -42.87 -2.21
N GLY A 738 -24.10 -43.29 -2.98
CA GLY A 738 -25.38 -42.56 -3.10
C GLY A 738 -25.30 -41.26 -3.93
N LEU A 739 -24.17 -41.02 -4.62
CA LEU A 739 -23.98 -39.86 -5.48
C LEU A 739 -24.94 -39.88 -6.67
N THR A 740 -25.75 -38.85 -6.76
CA THR A 740 -26.57 -38.55 -7.93
C THR A 740 -26.05 -37.27 -8.58
N ARG A 741 -25.48 -37.42 -9.78
CA ARG A 741 -25.06 -36.27 -10.59
C ARG A 741 -26.28 -35.60 -11.18
N VAL A 742 -26.43 -34.32 -10.89
CA VAL A 742 -27.39 -33.46 -11.59
C VAL A 742 -26.83 -33.21 -12.99
N PRO A 743 -27.62 -33.39 -14.07
CA PRO A 743 -27.16 -33.11 -15.42
C PRO A 743 -26.59 -31.69 -15.52
N PRO A 744 -25.49 -31.49 -16.27
CA PRO A 744 -24.98 -30.14 -16.53
C PRO A 744 -26.06 -29.29 -17.20
N LEU A 745 -26.07 -27.99 -16.92
CA LEU A 745 -27.09 -27.10 -17.44
C LEU A 745 -26.99 -27.06 -18.98
N ARG A 746 -27.98 -27.62 -19.65
CA ARG A 746 -28.27 -27.35 -21.05
C ARG A 746 -29.54 -26.52 -21.06
N LEU A 747 -29.41 -25.24 -21.43
CA LEU A 747 -30.53 -24.32 -21.45
C LEU A 747 -31.62 -24.86 -22.39
N THR A 748 -32.74 -25.24 -21.81
CA THR A 748 -33.95 -25.64 -22.54
C THR A 748 -34.66 -24.40 -23.08
N ASP A 749 -35.63 -24.58 -23.97
CA ASP A 749 -36.44 -23.46 -24.46
C ASP A 749 -37.21 -22.78 -23.33
N ASP A 750 -37.66 -23.55 -22.34
CA ASP A 750 -38.32 -23.03 -21.14
C ASP A 750 -37.36 -22.21 -20.26
N ASP A 751 -36.09 -22.61 -20.19
CA ASP A 751 -35.05 -21.86 -19.48
C ASP A 751 -34.77 -20.51 -20.15
N LEU A 752 -34.65 -20.52 -21.48
CA LEU A 752 -34.42 -19.31 -22.27
C LEU A 752 -35.62 -18.36 -22.18
N ASN A 753 -36.84 -18.89 -22.22
CA ASN A 753 -38.06 -18.12 -21.99
C ASN A 753 -38.06 -17.47 -20.60
N SER A 754 -37.81 -18.27 -19.56
CA SER A 754 -37.74 -17.79 -18.18
C SER A 754 -36.67 -16.71 -17.99
N LEU A 755 -35.51 -16.84 -18.64
CA LEU A 755 -34.46 -15.83 -18.62
C LEU A 755 -34.88 -14.53 -19.29
N VAL A 756 -35.51 -14.59 -20.47
CA VAL A 756 -35.98 -13.39 -21.19
C VAL A 756 -37.09 -12.68 -20.41
N GLU A 757 -38.03 -13.42 -19.83
CA GLU A 757 -39.10 -12.88 -18.99
C GLU A 757 -38.55 -12.14 -17.77
N ARG A 758 -37.52 -12.69 -17.10
CA ARG A 758 -36.87 -12.01 -15.97
C ARG A 758 -36.12 -10.76 -16.42
N LEU A 759 -35.39 -10.83 -17.54
CA LEU A 759 -34.74 -9.65 -18.13
C LEU A 759 -35.76 -8.55 -18.47
N GLU A 760 -36.96 -8.90 -18.92
CA GLU A 760 -38.02 -7.94 -19.20
C GLU A 760 -38.64 -7.36 -17.92
N ALA A 761 -39.01 -8.22 -16.97
CA ALA A 761 -39.60 -7.83 -15.69
C ALA A 761 -38.74 -6.83 -14.91
N TYR A 762 -37.41 -7.02 -14.93
CA TYR A 762 -36.45 -6.14 -14.26
C TYR A 762 -35.85 -5.06 -15.16
N ARG A 763 -36.37 -4.88 -16.39
CA ARG A 763 -35.94 -3.85 -17.36
C ARG A 763 -34.45 -3.95 -17.76
N GLN A 764 -33.93 -5.17 -17.87
CA GLN A 764 -32.53 -5.51 -18.18
C GLN A 764 -32.30 -6.06 -19.60
N LEU A 765 -33.24 -5.90 -20.53
CA LEU A 765 -33.15 -6.42 -21.90
C LEU A 765 -31.95 -5.89 -22.71
N GLY A 766 -31.42 -4.70 -22.42
CA GLY A 766 -30.30 -4.12 -23.17
C GLY A 766 -30.55 -4.07 -24.68
N LYS A 767 -29.62 -4.59 -25.50
CA LYS A 767 -29.79 -4.70 -26.95
C LYS A 767 -30.91 -5.64 -27.39
N LEU A 768 -31.38 -6.59 -26.56
CA LEU A 768 -32.55 -7.42 -26.89
C LEU A 768 -33.83 -6.59 -27.09
N LYS A 769 -33.89 -5.37 -26.51
CA LYS A 769 -35.03 -4.47 -26.68
C LYS A 769 -35.27 -4.09 -28.15
N GLN A 770 -34.25 -4.18 -29.01
CA GLN A 770 -34.39 -3.91 -30.45
C GLN A 770 -35.31 -4.93 -31.15
N TYR A 771 -35.44 -6.14 -30.58
CA TYR A 771 -36.36 -7.16 -31.07
C TYR A 771 -37.73 -6.96 -30.42
N LYS A 772 -38.75 -6.75 -31.28
CA LYS A 772 -40.13 -6.49 -30.84
C LYS A 772 -40.86 -7.76 -30.37
N LEU A 773 -40.53 -8.91 -30.95
CA LEU A 773 -41.16 -10.19 -30.65
C LEU A 773 -40.34 -10.95 -29.59
N HIS A 774 -41.05 -11.55 -28.63
CA HIS A 774 -40.44 -12.36 -27.55
C HIS A 774 -39.65 -13.54 -28.11
N ASP A 775 -40.22 -14.30 -29.04
CA ASP A 775 -39.58 -15.46 -29.64
C ASP A 775 -38.24 -15.10 -30.33
N THR A 776 -38.17 -13.93 -30.96
CA THR A 776 -36.92 -13.44 -31.58
C THR A 776 -35.84 -13.13 -30.54
N ARG A 777 -36.22 -12.72 -29.32
CA ARG A 777 -35.28 -12.51 -28.21
C ARG A 777 -34.75 -13.85 -27.71
N VAL A 778 -35.64 -14.84 -27.58
CA VAL A 778 -35.30 -16.22 -27.18
C VAL A 778 -34.37 -16.87 -28.20
N ASP A 779 -34.68 -16.75 -29.49
CA ASP A 779 -33.83 -17.25 -30.58
C ASP A 779 -32.44 -16.62 -30.56
N ARG A 780 -32.37 -15.31 -30.29
CA ARG A 780 -31.08 -14.61 -30.19
C ARG A 780 -30.27 -15.10 -28.99
N LEU A 781 -30.91 -15.31 -27.84
CA LEU A 781 -30.24 -15.88 -26.65
C LEU A 781 -29.78 -17.32 -26.92
N ARG A 782 -30.58 -18.12 -27.65
CA ARG A 782 -30.24 -19.50 -28.05
C ARG A 782 -28.96 -19.55 -28.89
N GLN A 783 -28.77 -18.62 -29.83
CA GLN A 783 -27.58 -18.58 -30.69
C GLN A 783 -26.27 -18.35 -29.93
N VAL A 784 -26.31 -17.67 -28.79
CA VAL A 784 -25.10 -17.23 -28.06
C VAL A 784 -24.82 -18.14 -26.84
N SER A 785 -25.82 -18.88 -26.38
CA SER A 785 -25.79 -19.64 -25.11
C SER A 785 -25.12 -21.02 -25.15
N ASP A 786 -24.54 -21.41 -26.29
CA ASP A 786 -24.00 -22.75 -26.53
C ASP A 786 -22.70 -23.09 -25.74
N ARG A 787 -22.12 -22.11 -25.00
CA ARG A 787 -20.83 -22.30 -24.30
C ARG A 787 -20.80 -21.90 -22.81
N ASP A 788 -21.30 -20.73 -22.41
CA ASP A 788 -21.37 -20.26 -21.01
C ASP A 788 -22.52 -19.24 -20.80
N LEU A 789 -23.45 -19.49 -19.86
CA LEU A 789 -24.66 -18.67 -19.65
C LEU A 789 -24.35 -17.20 -19.36
N MET A 790 -23.41 -16.91 -18.45
CA MET A 790 -23.05 -15.54 -18.11
C MET A 790 -22.41 -14.81 -19.30
N ALA A 791 -21.49 -15.45 -20.04
CA ALA A 791 -20.87 -14.86 -21.22
C ALA A 791 -21.92 -14.55 -22.29
N ALA A 792 -22.89 -15.46 -22.47
CA ALA A 792 -24.00 -15.27 -23.39
C ALA A 792 -24.94 -14.15 -22.96
N MET A 793 -25.26 -14.02 -21.67
CA MET A 793 -26.06 -12.90 -21.15
C MET A 793 -25.36 -11.56 -21.41
N VAL A 794 -24.06 -11.47 -21.13
CA VAL A 794 -23.28 -10.25 -21.40
C VAL A 794 -23.27 -9.93 -22.89
N GLU A 795 -23.01 -10.92 -23.75
CA GLU A 795 -22.95 -10.72 -25.20
C GLU A 795 -24.30 -10.33 -25.79
N VAL A 796 -25.39 -10.90 -25.30
CA VAL A 796 -26.73 -10.60 -25.78
C VAL A 796 -27.24 -9.23 -25.30
N ILE A 797 -26.88 -8.82 -24.08
CA ILE A 797 -27.25 -7.51 -23.52
C ILE A 797 -26.39 -6.39 -24.12
N THR A 798 -25.07 -6.61 -24.27
CA THR A 798 -24.09 -5.58 -24.69
C THR A 798 -23.79 -5.60 -26.19
N GLY A 799 -23.98 -6.73 -26.87
CA GLY A 799 -23.69 -6.97 -28.29
C GLY A 799 -22.21 -7.11 -28.65
N TYR A 800 -21.34 -7.35 -27.67
CA TYR A 800 -19.91 -7.63 -27.85
C TYR A 800 -19.59 -9.00 -27.26
N ARG A 801 -18.56 -9.70 -27.77
CA ARG A 801 -18.13 -10.94 -27.11
C ARG A 801 -17.67 -10.64 -25.68
N PHE A 802 -17.90 -11.59 -24.77
CA PHE A 802 -17.58 -11.41 -23.35
C PHE A 802 -16.13 -10.95 -23.10
N GLU A 803 -15.15 -11.63 -23.72
CA GLU A 803 -13.72 -11.32 -23.57
C GLU A 803 -13.37 -9.93 -24.13
N GLU A 804 -13.90 -9.58 -25.31
CA GLU A 804 -13.72 -8.26 -25.93
C GLU A 804 -14.30 -7.15 -25.04
N ARG A 805 -15.46 -7.40 -24.44
CA ARG A 805 -16.10 -6.44 -23.53
C ARG A 805 -15.27 -6.22 -22.28
N VAL A 806 -14.81 -7.30 -21.65
CA VAL A 806 -13.98 -7.25 -20.44
C VAL A 806 -12.65 -6.53 -20.70
N ASN A 807 -11.99 -6.82 -21.82
CA ASN A 807 -10.74 -6.17 -22.21
C ASN A 807 -10.94 -4.69 -22.58
N SER A 808 -12.04 -4.36 -23.26
CA SER A 808 -12.39 -2.97 -23.56
C SER A 808 -12.66 -2.15 -22.29
N GLU A 809 -13.34 -2.72 -21.29
CA GLU A 809 -13.58 -2.03 -20.02
C GLU A 809 -12.27 -1.77 -19.27
N PHE A 810 -11.35 -2.74 -19.28
CA PHE A 810 -10.03 -2.63 -18.67
C PHE A 810 -9.13 -1.60 -19.37
N ALA A 811 -9.14 -1.56 -20.70
CA ALA A 811 -8.37 -0.59 -21.48
C ALA A 811 -8.82 0.87 -21.25
N GLN A 812 -10.08 1.08 -20.84
CA GLN A 812 -10.67 2.39 -20.54
C GLN A 812 -10.44 2.84 -19.08
N LEU A 813 -9.73 2.05 -18.28
CA LEU A 813 -9.30 2.46 -16.94
C LEU A 813 -8.06 3.35 -17.04
N ASP A 814 -8.00 4.34 -16.16
CA ASP A 814 -6.76 5.07 -15.91
C ASP A 814 -5.70 4.11 -15.31
N PRO A 815 -4.39 4.41 -15.41
CA PRO A 815 -3.35 3.48 -14.95
C PRO A 815 -3.52 3.00 -13.51
N ARG A 816 -3.94 3.90 -12.60
CA ARG A 816 -4.13 3.57 -11.18
C ARG A 816 -5.33 2.66 -10.96
N GLU A 817 -6.47 2.98 -11.57
CA GLU A 817 -7.66 2.11 -11.56
C GLU A 817 -7.35 0.74 -12.18
N ARG A 818 -6.53 0.70 -13.21
CA ARG A 818 -6.10 -0.52 -13.90
C ARG A 818 -5.31 -1.43 -12.97
N ASP A 819 -4.33 -0.90 -12.24
CA ASP A 819 -3.48 -1.67 -11.31
C ASP A 819 -4.29 -2.22 -10.13
N ILE A 820 -5.19 -1.41 -9.58
CA ILE A 820 -6.11 -1.83 -8.51
C ILE A 820 -6.99 -2.99 -9.00
N TYR A 821 -7.61 -2.83 -10.17
CA TYR A 821 -8.50 -3.84 -10.72
C TYR A 821 -7.76 -5.13 -11.10
N ALA A 822 -6.56 -5.00 -11.67
CA ALA A 822 -5.69 -6.11 -12.02
C ALA A 822 -5.23 -6.88 -10.76
N THR A 823 -4.88 -6.18 -9.68
CA THR A 823 -4.53 -6.77 -8.38
C THR A 823 -5.66 -7.63 -7.84
N VAL A 824 -6.90 -7.12 -7.84
CA VAL A 824 -8.07 -7.89 -7.38
C VAL A 824 -8.31 -9.11 -8.26
N CYS A 825 -8.32 -8.93 -9.59
CA CYS A 825 -8.54 -10.04 -10.53
C CYS A 825 -7.46 -11.13 -10.40
N LEU A 826 -6.20 -10.72 -10.28
CA LEU A 826 -5.08 -11.63 -10.09
C LEU A 826 -5.20 -12.38 -8.76
N PHE A 827 -5.45 -11.67 -7.66
CA PHE A 827 -5.60 -12.29 -6.35
C PHE A 827 -6.72 -13.33 -6.35
N GLU A 828 -7.88 -13.04 -6.94
CA GLU A 828 -9.00 -13.98 -7.03
C GLU A 828 -8.73 -15.17 -7.95
N ALA A 829 -8.09 -14.94 -9.09
CA ALA A 829 -7.78 -16.00 -10.04
C ALA A 829 -6.70 -16.96 -9.50
N LEU A 830 -5.74 -16.45 -8.73
CA LEU A 830 -4.63 -17.23 -8.17
C LEU A 830 -5.02 -18.14 -6.99
N GLN A 831 -6.26 -18.07 -6.48
CA GLN A 831 -6.78 -18.93 -5.41
C GLN A 831 -7.05 -20.39 -5.86
N TYR A 832 -6.21 -20.95 -6.73
CA TYR A 832 -6.41 -22.28 -7.33
C TYR A 832 -6.48 -23.41 -6.28
N GLU A 833 -5.75 -23.28 -5.17
CA GLU A 833 -5.64 -24.31 -4.12
C GLU A 833 -6.37 -23.95 -2.81
N ASP A 834 -6.58 -22.66 -2.50
CA ASP A 834 -7.24 -22.22 -1.27
C ASP A 834 -8.18 -21.04 -1.53
N ARG A 835 -9.48 -21.34 -1.68
CA ARG A 835 -10.52 -20.40 -2.14
C ARG A 835 -11.18 -19.60 -1.02
N SER A 836 -10.77 -19.83 0.23
CA SER A 836 -11.24 -19.05 1.37
C SER A 836 -10.44 -17.79 1.65
N LEU A 837 -9.51 -17.45 0.76
CA LEU A 837 -8.76 -16.21 0.84
C LEU A 837 -9.64 -15.02 0.43
N THR A 838 -9.64 -13.98 1.25
CA THR A 838 -10.39 -12.75 1.03
C THR A 838 -9.44 -11.57 0.99
N LEU A 839 -9.76 -10.52 0.21
CA LEU A 839 -8.96 -9.30 0.14
C LEU A 839 -9.70 -8.14 0.83
N PRO A 840 -9.33 -7.78 2.07
CA PRO A 840 -9.81 -6.55 2.72
C PRO A 840 -9.44 -5.29 1.91
N GLN A 841 -10.28 -4.25 1.99
CA GLN A 841 -9.99 -2.96 1.33
C GLN A 841 -8.69 -2.32 1.83
N ASN A 842 -8.40 -2.37 3.13
CA ASN A 842 -7.16 -1.82 3.69
C ASN A 842 -5.90 -2.57 3.20
N ALA A 843 -6.01 -3.85 2.87
CA ALA A 843 -4.95 -4.65 2.25
C ALA A 843 -4.76 -4.23 0.79
N LEU A 844 -5.85 -4.13 0.03
CA LEU A 844 -5.80 -3.65 -1.36
C LEU A 844 -5.19 -2.24 -1.47
N LEU A 845 -5.57 -1.33 -0.57
CA LEU A 845 -5.02 0.02 -0.50
C LEU A 845 -3.50 0.00 -0.30
N GLN A 846 -2.99 -0.86 0.58
CA GLN A 846 -1.57 -1.02 0.84
C GLN A 846 -0.82 -1.67 -0.32
N ILE A 847 -1.40 -2.65 -1.01
CA ILE A 847 -0.78 -3.33 -2.16
C ILE A 847 -0.70 -2.40 -3.37
N ALA A 848 -1.75 -1.60 -3.60
CA ALA A 848 -1.87 -0.74 -4.77
C ALA A 848 -1.18 0.63 -4.61
N SER A 849 -0.67 0.97 -3.42
CA SER A 849 0.11 2.19 -3.20
C SER A 849 1.60 1.93 -3.46
N ASP A 850 2.29 2.85 -4.14
CA ASP A 850 3.75 2.75 -4.40
C ASP A 850 4.62 3.06 -3.15
N GLY A 851 3.99 3.29 -2.00
CA GLY A 851 4.60 3.67 -0.72
C GLY A 851 3.60 3.57 0.44
N PRO A 852 3.64 4.50 1.42
CA PRO A 852 2.60 4.58 2.44
C PRO A 852 1.20 4.72 1.79
N PRO A 853 0.13 4.19 2.41
CA PRO A 853 -1.23 4.28 1.87
C PRO A 853 -1.60 5.67 1.35
N ASP A 854 -2.09 5.72 0.10
CA ASP A 854 -2.47 6.95 -0.60
C ASP A 854 -4.01 7.11 -0.65
N PRO A 855 -4.58 8.20 -0.12
CA PRO A 855 -6.02 8.49 -0.23
C PRO A 855 -6.54 8.48 -1.66
N ALA A 856 -5.74 8.89 -2.64
CA ALA A 856 -6.14 8.93 -4.03
C ALA A 856 -6.23 7.52 -4.66
N VAL A 857 -5.51 6.53 -4.10
CA VAL A 857 -5.74 5.10 -4.40
C VAL A 857 -7.08 4.65 -3.82
N ASN A 858 -7.43 5.05 -2.60
CA ASN A 858 -8.73 4.72 -2.02
C ASN A 858 -9.90 5.34 -2.81
N GLN A 859 -9.77 6.58 -3.29
CA GLN A 859 -10.75 7.18 -4.19
C GLN A 859 -10.91 6.39 -5.50
N ALA A 860 -9.82 5.89 -6.07
CA ALA A 860 -9.87 5.03 -7.24
C ALA A 860 -10.58 3.68 -6.93
N ILE A 861 -10.35 3.10 -5.75
CA ILE A 861 -11.12 1.93 -5.27
C ILE A 861 -12.62 2.27 -5.20
N GLU A 862 -13.02 3.39 -4.59
CA GLU A 862 -14.43 3.79 -4.50
C GLU A 862 -15.05 4.07 -5.89
N ARG A 863 -14.29 4.66 -6.83
CA ARG A 863 -14.72 4.83 -8.23
C ARG A 863 -14.98 3.49 -8.90
N LEU A 864 -14.13 2.48 -8.69
CA LEU A 864 -14.31 1.13 -9.22
C LEU A 864 -15.49 0.39 -8.60
N VAL A 865 -15.77 0.60 -7.31
CA VAL A 865 -16.89 -0.02 -6.59
C VAL A 865 -18.22 0.66 -6.93
N SER A 866 -18.33 1.97 -6.71
CA SER A 866 -19.60 2.70 -6.76
C SER A 866 -19.88 3.32 -8.12
N GLY A 867 -18.85 3.88 -8.78
CA GLY A 867 -18.99 4.58 -10.06
C GLY A 867 -19.07 3.63 -11.26
N ARG A 868 -18.05 2.78 -11.43
CA ARG A 868 -17.94 1.84 -12.56
C ARG A 868 -18.56 0.47 -12.29
N ARG A 869 -18.77 0.09 -11.02
CA ARG A 869 -19.31 -1.22 -10.57
C ARG A 869 -18.54 -2.41 -11.14
N MET A 870 -17.22 -2.27 -11.25
CA MET A 870 -16.31 -3.34 -11.68
C MET A 870 -15.84 -4.18 -10.49
N LEU A 871 -15.79 -3.55 -9.31
CA LEU A 871 -15.53 -4.19 -8.04
C LEU A 871 -16.79 -4.19 -7.18
N VAL A 872 -16.90 -5.17 -6.27
CA VAL A 872 -18.01 -5.28 -5.32
C VAL A 872 -17.45 -5.39 -3.90
N ARG A 873 -18.04 -4.63 -2.98
CA ARG A 873 -17.76 -4.71 -1.54
C ARG A 873 -18.78 -5.65 -0.88
N ARG A 874 -18.30 -6.71 -0.22
CA ARG A 874 -19.13 -7.59 0.63
C ARG A 874 -19.44 -6.91 1.96
N GLU A 875 -20.44 -7.39 2.69
CA GLU A 875 -20.79 -6.89 4.04
C GLU A 875 -19.63 -6.96 5.03
N SER A 876 -18.72 -7.91 4.86
CA SER A 876 -17.50 -8.05 5.66
C SER A 876 -16.41 -7.02 5.32
N GLY A 877 -16.62 -6.14 4.34
CA GLY A 877 -15.65 -5.14 3.89
C GLY A 877 -14.60 -5.66 2.89
N HIS A 878 -14.71 -6.92 2.44
CA HIS A 878 -13.82 -7.47 1.41
C HIS A 878 -14.20 -6.99 0.01
N ILE A 879 -13.18 -6.74 -0.80
CA ILE A 879 -13.30 -6.31 -2.19
C ILE A 879 -13.09 -7.52 -3.10
N ARG A 880 -13.97 -7.66 -4.09
CA ARG A 880 -13.96 -8.72 -5.10
C ARG A 880 -14.20 -8.15 -6.48
N SER A 881 -13.83 -8.89 -7.53
CA SER A 881 -14.33 -8.57 -8.86
C SER A 881 -15.85 -8.77 -8.89
N ARG A 882 -16.56 -8.08 -9.78
CA ARG A 882 -18.01 -8.24 -9.91
C ARG A 882 -18.46 -9.68 -10.19
N HIS A 883 -17.59 -10.48 -10.80
CA HIS A 883 -17.83 -11.89 -11.06
C HIS A 883 -16.53 -12.64 -11.35
N ARG A 884 -16.40 -13.86 -10.80
CA ARG A 884 -15.17 -14.66 -10.91
C ARG A 884 -14.71 -14.94 -12.34
N VAL A 885 -15.63 -15.20 -13.27
CA VAL A 885 -15.27 -15.47 -14.68
C VAL A 885 -14.64 -14.23 -15.34
N VAL A 886 -14.98 -13.02 -14.86
CA VAL A 886 -14.31 -11.79 -15.31
C VAL A 886 -12.88 -11.76 -14.80
N ALA A 887 -12.64 -12.08 -13.52
CA ALA A 887 -11.28 -12.19 -12.99
C ALA A 887 -10.44 -13.26 -13.72
N GLU A 888 -11.01 -14.43 -14.02
CA GLU A 888 -10.34 -15.51 -14.78
C GLU A 888 -10.00 -15.08 -16.21
N ALA A 889 -10.91 -14.37 -16.89
CA ALA A 889 -10.64 -13.83 -18.23
C ALA A 889 -9.58 -12.72 -18.21
N MET A 890 -9.66 -11.82 -17.22
CA MET A 890 -8.71 -10.72 -17.05
C MET A 890 -7.31 -11.23 -16.68
N GLU A 891 -7.20 -12.25 -15.84
CA GLU A 891 -5.93 -12.85 -15.46
C GLU A 891 -5.16 -13.36 -16.69
N LYS A 892 -5.86 -13.96 -17.64
CA LYS A 892 -5.25 -14.40 -18.91
C LYS A 892 -4.69 -13.21 -19.69
N SER A 893 -5.44 -12.12 -19.81
CA SER A 893 -4.99 -10.90 -20.50
C SER A 893 -3.86 -10.18 -19.77
N ILE A 894 -3.87 -10.13 -18.43
CA ILE A 894 -2.75 -9.59 -17.63
C ILE A 894 -1.49 -10.42 -17.86
N ARG A 895 -1.61 -11.76 -17.89
CA ARG A 895 -0.47 -12.67 -18.07
C ARG A 895 0.18 -12.61 -19.46
N GLU A 896 -0.49 -12.03 -20.47
CA GLU A 896 0.10 -11.79 -21.79
C GLU A 896 1.21 -10.73 -21.72
N ASP A 897 1.10 -9.75 -20.82
CA ASP A 897 2.14 -8.79 -20.49
C ASP A 897 2.95 -9.29 -19.29
N LYS A 898 4.15 -9.83 -19.55
CA LYS A 898 4.97 -10.49 -18.51
C LYS A 898 5.52 -9.52 -17.48
N ASP A 899 5.91 -8.32 -17.90
CA ASP A 899 6.51 -7.33 -17.01
C ASP A 899 5.43 -6.75 -16.09
N TYR A 900 4.27 -6.42 -16.66
CA TYR A 900 3.12 -5.95 -15.89
C TYR A 900 2.59 -7.00 -14.90
N PHE A 901 2.48 -8.27 -15.33
CA PHE A 901 2.12 -9.37 -14.44
C PHE A 901 3.13 -9.52 -13.29
N LEU A 902 4.43 -9.50 -13.60
CA LEU A 902 5.50 -9.67 -12.63
C LEU A 902 5.45 -8.58 -11.56
N GLU A 903 5.24 -7.33 -11.97
CA GLU A 903 5.12 -6.18 -11.07
C GLU A 903 3.97 -6.36 -10.07
N ILE A 904 2.74 -6.57 -10.57
CA ILE A 904 1.56 -6.73 -9.71
C ILE A 904 1.68 -7.95 -8.81
N PHE A 905 2.15 -9.07 -9.37
CA PHE A 905 2.32 -10.31 -8.62
C PHE A 905 3.34 -10.15 -7.49
N THR A 906 4.45 -9.44 -7.73
CA THR A 906 5.49 -9.20 -6.73
C THR A 906 4.98 -8.31 -5.59
N ARG A 907 4.24 -7.23 -5.90
CA ARG A 907 3.62 -6.36 -4.88
C ARG A 907 2.65 -7.15 -3.98
N LEU A 908 1.77 -7.94 -4.60
CA LEU A 908 0.82 -8.81 -3.91
C LEU A 908 1.53 -9.82 -3.01
N LEU A 909 2.57 -10.48 -3.54
CA LEU A 909 3.33 -11.50 -2.84
C LEU A 909 4.12 -10.92 -1.65
N LEU A 910 4.84 -9.82 -1.84
CA LEU A 910 5.61 -9.15 -0.78
C LEU A 910 4.72 -8.71 0.38
N PHE A 911 3.53 -8.19 0.08
CA PHE A 911 2.57 -7.79 1.12
C PHE A 911 2.18 -8.97 2.03
N TYR A 912 1.83 -10.12 1.45
CA TYR A 912 1.44 -11.30 2.25
C TYR A 912 2.64 -11.96 2.92
N VAL A 913 3.82 -11.94 2.32
CA VAL A 913 5.05 -12.46 2.94
C VAL A 913 5.43 -11.65 4.18
N GLN A 914 5.40 -10.32 4.10
CA GLN A 914 5.73 -9.44 5.21
C GLN A 914 4.86 -9.68 6.46
N ARG A 915 3.61 -10.11 6.26
CA ARG A 915 2.63 -10.34 7.34
C ARG A 915 2.51 -11.80 7.75
N GLY A 916 2.69 -12.73 6.81
CA GLY A 916 2.50 -14.17 7.00
C GLY A 916 3.75 -14.93 7.47
N ALA A 917 4.95 -14.36 7.31
CA ALA A 917 6.21 -15.05 7.62
C ALA A 917 6.28 -15.52 9.08
N GLY A 918 5.87 -14.67 10.03
CA GLY A 918 5.91 -14.97 11.46
C GLY A 918 4.70 -15.71 12.02
N ILE A 919 3.77 -16.17 11.18
CA ILE A 919 2.55 -16.86 11.60
C ILE A 919 2.75 -18.37 11.49
N THR A 920 2.65 -19.07 12.62
CA THR A 920 2.79 -20.54 12.70
C THR A 920 1.47 -21.28 12.50
N ASP A 921 0.34 -20.62 12.78
CA ASP A 921 -0.98 -21.18 12.53
C ASP A 921 -1.21 -21.33 11.01
N ARG A 922 -1.43 -22.57 10.58
CA ARG A 922 -1.63 -22.93 9.17
C ARG A 922 -3.02 -22.56 8.67
N ASN A 923 -3.98 -22.33 9.56
CA ASN A 923 -5.34 -21.95 9.21
C ASN A 923 -5.53 -20.43 9.09
N ASP A 924 -4.53 -19.64 9.51
CA ASP A 924 -4.58 -18.19 9.40
C ASP A 924 -4.69 -17.74 7.92
N PRO A 925 -5.66 -16.88 7.56
CA PRO A 925 -5.88 -16.47 6.18
C PRO A 925 -4.66 -15.78 5.54
N THR A 926 -3.92 -14.97 6.30
CA THR A 926 -2.71 -14.30 5.83
C THR A 926 -1.62 -15.30 5.52
N ARG A 927 -1.41 -16.29 6.41
CA ARG A 927 -0.44 -17.37 6.20
C ARG A 927 -0.78 -18.22 5.00
N ARG A 928 -2.06 -18.57 4.83
CA ARG A 928 -2.52 -19.34 3.67
C ARG A 928 -2.40 -18.57 2.36
N ALA A 929 -2.70 -17.27 2.35
CA ALA A 929 -2.48 -16.42 1.18
C ALA A 929 -1.00 -16.39 0.78
N MET A 930 -0.12 -16.21 1.76
CA MET A 930 1.33 -16.26 1.53
C MET A 930 1.74 -17.60 0.92
N VAL A 931 1.36 -18.72 1.54
CA VAL A 931 1.66 -20.09 1.09
C VAL A 931 1.13 -20.36 -0.32
N ALA A 932 -0.07 -19.89 -0.63
CA ALA A 932 -0.68 -20.03 -1.95
C ALA A 932 0.10 -19.26 -3.02
N LEU A 933 0.55 -18.03 -2.72
CA LEU A 933 1.27 -17.18 -3.67
C LEU A 933 2.71 -17.66 -3.93
N ILE A 934 3.41 -18.18 -2.91
CA ILE A 934 4.77 -18.75 -3.10
C ILE A 934 4.79 -20.14 -3.74
N ASN A 935 3.62 -20.73 -4.00
CA ASN A 935 3.54 -22.10 -4.49
C ASN A 935 4.21 -22.26 -5.85
N HIS A 936 5.08 -23.27 -6.00
CA HIS A 936 5.79 -23.53 -7.25
C HIS A 936 4.86 -23.76 -8.45
N ARG A 937 3.64 -24.27 -8.24
CA ARG A 937 2.65 -24.45 -9.31
C ARG A 937 2.12 -23.13 -9.83
N VAL A 938 1.97 -22.12 -8.97
CA VAL A 938 1.62 -20.75 -9.37
C VAL A 938 2.75 -20.19 -10.23
N MET A 939 4.00 -20.35 -9.78
CA MET A 939 5.18 -19.92 -10.54
C MET A 939 5.27 -20.62 -11.91
N MET A 940 5.03 -21.93 -11.98
CA MET A 940 5.03 -22.69 -13.24
C MET A 940 3.93 -22.24 -14.18
N LYS A 941 2.71 -22.02 -13.67
CA LYS A 941 1.56 -21.58 -14.46
C LYS A 941 1.73 -20.15 -14.97
N SER A 942 2.36 -19.25 -14.21
CA SER A 942 2.57 -17.84 -14.59
C SER A 942 3.21 -17.67 -15.98
N GLY A 943 4.02 -18.66 -16.40
CA GLY A 943 4.77 -18.58 -17.65
C GLY A 943 5.85 -17.50 -17.62
N LEU A 944 6.26 -17.04 -16.43
CA LEU A 944 7.39 -16.14 -16.25
C LEU A 944 8.71 -16.80 -16.66
N PRO A 945 9.72 -16.02 -17.10
CA PRO A 945 11.08 -16.50 -17.30
C PRO A 945 11.65 -17.14 -16.03
N ILE A 946 12.54 -18.12 -16.19
CA ILE A 946 13.14 -18.84 -15.05
C ILE A 946 13.88 -17.86 -14.13
N ASP A 947 14.62 -16.92 -14.70
CA ASP A 947 15.41 -15.97 -13.93
C ASP A 947 14.53 -15.00 -13.13
N SER A 948 13.41 -14.54 -13.70
CA SER A 948 12.42 -13.72 -12.98
C SER A 948 11.82 -14.45 -11.78
N VAL A 949 11.50 -15.75 -11.92
CA VAL A 949 10.98 -16.54 -10.79
C VAL A 949 12.03 -16.71 -9.69
N ARG A 950 13.30 -16.92 -10.07
CA ARG A 950 14.41 -17.01 -9.12
C ARG A 950 14.64 -15.68 -8.40
N GLU A 951 14.58 -14.57 -9.12
CA GLU A 951 14.67 -13.23 -8.54
C GLU A 951 13.53 -12.96 -7.56
N VAL A 952 12.29 -13.34 -7.90
CA VAL A 952 11.16 -13.27 -6.97
C VAL A 952 11.46 -14.06 -5.70
N TYR A 953 11.88 -15.32 -5.80
CA TYR A 953 12.24 -16.09 -4.60
C TYR A 953 13.40 -15.45 -3.82
N GLN A 954 14.40 -14.89 -4.51
CA GLN A 954 15.52 -14.22 -3.87
C GLN A 954 15.08 -12.98 -3.08
N GLN A 955 14.12 -12.19 -3.58
CA GLN A 955 13.56 -11.05 -2.86
C GLN A 955 12.83 -11.45 -1.57
N LEU A 956 12.29 -12.67 -1.50
CA LEU A 956 11.62 -13.18 -0.31
C LEU A 956 12.58 -13.74 0.74
N HIS A 957 13.84 -13.97 0.40
CA HIS A 957 14.80 -14.69 1.23
C HIS A 957 14.94 -14.06 2.62
N ASP A 958 15.06 -12.74 2.70
CA ASP A 958 15.23 -12.03 3.99
C ASP A 958 14.07 -12.25 4.97
N TYR A 959 12.87 -12.52 4.45
CA TYR A 959 11.67 -12.75 5.26
C TYR A 959 11.46 -14.23 5.59
N LEU A 960 11.87 -15.14 4.70
CA LEU A 960 11.47 -16.56 4.74
C LEU A 960 12.64 -17.55 4.81
N LYS A 961 13.89 -17.09 4.99
CA LYS A 961 15.08 -17.96 5.07
C LYS A 961 15.00 -19.04 6.16
N ASP A 962 14.22 -18.81 7.22
CA ASP A 962 14.05 -19.76 8.32
C ASP A 962 12.77 -20.61 8.14
N ASP A 963 11.99 -20.38 7.07
CA ASP A 963 10.74 -21.07 6.79
C ASP A 963 10.95 -22.28 5.89
N PHE A 964 10.71 -23.48 6.43
CA PHE A 964 10.89 -24.72 5.65
C PHE A 964 10.00 -24.76 4.39
N HIS A 965 8.82 -24.13 4.42
CA HIS A 965 7.86 -24.18 3.32
C HIS A 965 8.33 -23.35 2.13
N TYR A 966 8.98 -22.21 2.38
CA TYR A 966 9.61 -21.42 1.33
C TYR A 966 10.66 -22.23 0.56
N TRP A 967 11.58 -22.87 1.27
CA TRP A 967 12.60 -23.72 0.65
C TRP A 967 12.02 -24.94 -0.06
N LEU A 968 10.93 -25.51 0.47
CA LEU A 968 10.18 -26.57 -0.21
C LEU A 968 9.65 -26.10 -1.57
N GLN A 969 9.12 -24.89 -1.67
CA GLN A 969 8.63 -24.36 -2.95
C GLN A 969 9.77 -24.05 -3.93
N CYS A 970 10.88 -23.48 -3.46
CA CYS A 970 12.08 -23.29 -4.28
C CYS A 970 12.60 -24.63 -4.84
N GLY A 971 12.73 -25.64 -3.98
CA GLY A 971 13.16 -26.97 -4.36
C GLY A 971 12.19 -27.68 -5.31
N SER A 972 10.89 -27.57 -5.07
CA SER A 972 9.85 -28.15 -5.93
C SER A 972 9.84 -27.48 -7.31
N TYR A 973 10.05 -26.16 -7.36
CA TYR A 973 10.15 -25.44 -8.64
C TYR A 973 11.35 -25.91 -9.47
N GLU A 974 12.54 -26.00 -8.87
CA GLU A 974 13.74 -26.46 -9.57
C GLU A 974 13.64 -27.94 -10.00
N LEU A 975 12.96 -28.77 -9.20
CA LEU A 975 12.66 -30.15 -9.57
C LEU A 975 11.81 -30.25 -10.84
N GLU A 976 10.74 -29.45 -10.95
CA GLU A 976 9.90 -29.39 -12.15
C GLU A 976 10.67 -28.85 -13.36
N ARG A 977 11.61 -27.93 -13.14
CA ARG A 977 12.56 -27.44 -14.16
C ARG A 977 13.70 -28.43 -14.46
N ARG A 978 13.72 -29.61 -13.84
CA ARG A 978 14.73 -30.67 -13.97
C ARG A 978 16.14 -30.28 -13.54
N ASN A 979 16.28 -29.25 -12.72
CA ASN A 979 17.55 -28.85 -12.12
C ASN A 979 17.75 -29.57 -10.77
N LEU A 980 18.12 -30.85 -10.85
CA LEU A 980 18.13 -31.74 -9.69
C LEU A 980 19.16 -31.34 -8.61
N ASP A 981 20.30 -30.78 -9.00
CA ASP A 981 21.34 -30.39 -8.05
C ASP A 981 20.90 -29.17 -7.22
N LEU A 982 20.32 -28.14 -7.85
CA LEU A 982 19.80 -26.97 -7.12
C LEU A 982 18.56 -27.33 -6.28
N ALA A 983 17.69 -28.20 -6.80
CA ALA A 983 16.55 -28.72 -6.05
C ALA A 983 17.00 -29.45 -4.78
N ALA A 984 18.06 -30.26 -4.87
CA ALA A 984 18.62 -30.96 -3.70
C ALA A 984 19.12 -29.97 -2.64
N THR A 985 19.88 -28.93 -3.04
CA THR A 985 20.38 -27.90 -2.13
C THR A 985 19.23 -27.21 -1.38
N TYR A 986 18.18 -26.76 -2.08
CA TYR A 986 17.06 -26.10 -1.43
C TYR A 986 16.27 -27.03 -0.51
N LEU A 987 16.10 -28.31 -0.88
CA LEU A 987 15.39 -29.27 -0.03
C LEU A 987 16.21 -29.68 1.20
N GLU A 988 17.53 -29.71 1.10
CA GLU A 988 18.42 -29.88 2.26
C GLU A 988 18.30 -28.70 3.22
N THR A 989 18.28 -27.46 2.71
CA THR A 989 18.00 -26.27 3.53
C THR A 989 16.62 -26.36 4.17
N SER A 990 15.59 -26.76 3.41
CA SER A 990 14.22 -26.97 3.92
C SER A 990 14.19 -27.95 5.09
N ARG A 991 14.97 -29.03 5.03
CA ARG A 991 15.09 -30.01 6.14
C ARG A 991 15.82 -29.45 7.35
N GLY A 992 16.75 -28.52 7.16
CA GLY A 992 17.49 -27.85 8.23
C GLY A 992 16.68 -26.78 8.98
N CYS A 993 15.57 -26.30 8.41
CA CYS A 993 14.65 -25.37 9.07
C CYS A 993 13.78 -26.07 10.12
N ASP A 994 13.27 -25.29 11.07
CA ASP A 994 12.41 -25.80 12.14
C ASP A 994 11.14 -26.48 11.59
N GLY A 995 10.82 -27.65 12.12
CA GLY A 995 9.72 -28.51 11.67
C GLY A 995 9.90 -29.13 10.27
N GLY A 996 10.94 -28.81 9.50
CA GLY A 996 11.14 -29.26 8.14
C GLY A 996 11.59 -30.72 8.01
N GLN A 997 12.46 -31.18 8.93
CA GLN A 997 13.05 -32.53 8.89
C GLN A 997 12.01 -33.66 8.91
N ASP A 998 10.93 -33.49 9.68
CA ASP A 998 9.87 -34.48 9.84
C ASP A 998 8.63 -34.18 8.98
N HIS A 999 8.60 -33.05 8.27
CA HIS A 999 7.45 -32.66 7.47
C HIS A 999 7.33 -33.55 6.23
N PHE A 1000 6.25 -34.35 6.15
CA PHE A 1000 6.09 -35.36 5.09
C PHE A 1000 6.26 -34.79 3.67
N LYS A 1001 5.76 -33.58 3.37
CA LYS A 1001 5.95 -32.97 2.04
C LYS A 1001 7.42 -32.68 1.71
N VAL A 1002 8.22 -32.26 2.69
CA VAL A 1002 9.64 -31.96 2.51
C VAL A 1002 10.41 -33.24 2.26
N VAL A 1003 10.21 -34.22 3.14
CA VAL A 1003 10.85 -35.53 3.08
C VAL A 1003 10.55 -36.24 1.76
N THR A 1004 9.27 -36.26 1.34
CA THR A 1004 8.86 -36.89 0.09
C THR A 1004 9.48 -36.23 -1.14
N THR A 1005 9.49 -34.89 -1.20
CA THR A 1005 10.10 -34.17 -2.33
C THR A 1005 11.62 -34.34 -2.36
N TRP A 1006 12.29 -34.27 -1.19
CA TRP A 1006 13.73 -34.53 -1.08
C TRP A 1006 14.08 -35.95 -1.57
N ALA A 1007 13.36 -36.96 -1.09
CA ALA A 1007 13.61 -38.34 -1.49
C ALA A 1007 13.36 -38.57 -2.98
N MET A 1008 12.33 -37.93 -3.57
CA MET A 1008 12.10 -37.93 -5.01
C MET A 1008 13.31 -37.37 -5.78
N VAL A 1009 13.94 -36.29 -5.30
CA VAL A 1009 15.16 -35.75 -5.92
C VAL A 1009 16.32 -36.73 -5.82
N CYS A 1010 16.54 -37.34 -4.65
CA CYS A 1010 17.61 -38.32 -4.45
C CYS A 1010 17.49 -39.52 -5.41
N LEU A 1011 16.29 -40.11 -5.51
CA LEU A 1011 16.02 -41.22 -6.43
C LEU A 1011 16.26 -40.83 -7.89
N ARG A 1012 15.84 -39.62 -8.29
CA ARG A 1012 16.05 -39.11 -9.65
C ARG A 1012 17.51 -38.79 -9.96
N ARG A 1013 18.29 -38.26 -9.01
CA ARG A 1013 19.73 -38.00 -9.17
C ARG A 1013 20.50 -39.31 -9.35
N ALA A 1014 20.24 -40.31 -8.52
CA ALA A 1014 20.82 -41.65 -8.67
C ALA A 1014 20.40 -42.30 -10.00
N SER A 1015 19.15 -42.12 -10.43
CA SER A 1015 18.68 -42.61 -11.74
C SER A 1015 19.34 -41.91 -12.94
N ALA A 1016 19.76 -40.65 -12.80
CA ALA A 1016 20.41 -39.87 -13.85
C ALA A 1016 21.93 -40.11 -13.91
N ARG A 1017 22.55 -40.45 -12.76
CA ARG A 1017 23.98 -40.76 -12.62
C ARG A 1017 24.14 -42.14 -11.97
N PRO A 1018 23.80 -43.23 -12.69
CA PRO A 1018 23.71 -44.56 -12.09
C PRO A 1018 25.05 -45.09 -11.58
N THR A 1019 26.19 -44.59 -12.10
CA THR A 1019 27.55 -44.99 -11.74
C THR A 1019 28.14 -44.19 -10.56
N ASP A 1020 27.37 -43.33 -9.91
CA ASP A 1020 27.79 -42.60 -8.72
C ASP A 1020 27.35 -43.34 -7.44
N ASN A 1021 28.30 -43.96 -6.74
CA ASN A 1021 28.00 -44.74 -5.53
C ASN A 1021 27.48 -43.87 -4.38
N GLY A 1022 27.95 -42.62 -4.26
CA GLY A 1022 27.49 -41.72 -3.20
C GLY A 1022 26.02 -41.36 -3.37
N LEU A 1023 25.60 -41.08 -4.62
CA LEU A 1023 24.18 -40.84 -4.92
C LEU A 1023 23.32 -42.09 -4.72
N HIS A 1024 23.87 -43.29 -4.97
CA HIS A 1024 23.17 -44.55 -4.71
C HIS A 1024 22.93 -44.75 -3.20
N GLU A 1025 23.93 -44.56 -2.35
CA GLU A 1025 23.80 -44.67 -0.88
C GLU A 1025 22.73 -43.69 -0.35
N VAL A 1026 22.78 -42.44 -0.79
CA VAL A 1026 21.76 -41.43 -0.43
C VAL A 1026 20.36 -41.83 -0.90
N ALA A 1027 20.24 -42.44 -2.08
CA ALA A 1027 18.96 -42.93 -2.61
C ALA A 1027 18.39 -44.12 -1.81
N VAL A 1028 19.25 -45.01 -1.30
CA VAL A 1028 18.83 -46.10 -0.40
C VAL A 1028 18.21 -45.54 0.88
N ASP A 1029 18.85 -44.55 1.49
CA ASP A 1029 18.33 -43.91 2.71
C ASP A 1029 17.05 -43.12 2.45
N ALA A 1030 17.00 -42.38 1.34
CA ALA A 1030 15.80 -41.69 0.88
C ALA A 1030 14.61 -42.65 0.66
N PHE A 1031 14.85 -43.83 0.09
CA PHE A 1031 13.82 -44.84 -0.10
C PHE A 1031 13.28 -45.38 1.23
N ARG A 1032 14.16 -45.66 2.20
CA ARG A 1032 13.76 -46.08 3.56
C ARG A 1032 12.89 -45.02 4.24
N GLU A 1033 13.24 -43.76 4.05
CA GLU A 1033 12.52 -42.64 4.64
C GLU A 1033 11.13 -42.45 4.02
N LEU A 1034 10.99 -42.62 2.69
CA LEU A 1034 9.68 -42.66 2.03
C LEU A 1034 8.79 -43.76 2.62
N GLU A 1035 9.32 -44.96 2.84
CA GLU A 1035 8.55 -46.04 3.45
C GLU A 1035 8.13 -45.72 4.89
N ARG A 1036 8.98 -45.02 5.66
CA ARG A 1036 8.65 -44.57 7.01
C ARG A 1036 7.48 -43.60 6.99
N ILE A 1037 7.54 -42.57 6.15
CA ILE A 1037 6.46 -41.57 5.99
C ILE A 1037 5.18 -42.23 5.47
N ALA A 1038 5.27 -43.10 4.47
CA ALA A 1038 4.10 -43.79 3.92
C ALA A 1038 3.41 -44.68 4.97
N LYS A 1039 4.15 -45.28 5.91
CA LYS A 1039 3.59 -46.05 7.04
C LYS A 1039 2.91 -45.14 8.07
N GLN A 1040 3.45 -43.96 8.32
CA GLN A 1040 2.94 -43.03 9.34
C GLN A 1040 1.71 -42.25 8.86
N GLU A 1041 1.78 -41.68 7.65
CA GLU A 1041 0.75 -40.80 7.12
C GLU A 1041 -0.33 -41.53 6.30
N GLY A 1042 0.00 -42.70 5.74
CA GLY A 1042 -0.94 -43.51 4.98
C GLY A 1042 -1.61 -42.75 3.83
N ASP A 1043 -2.94 -42.69 3.87
CA ASP A 1043 -3.79 -42.02 2.87
C ASP A 1043 -3.65 -40.49 2.85
N ARG A 1044 -3.13 -39.88 3.93
CA ARG A 1044 -2.90 -38.43 4.01
C ARG A 1044 -1.72 -37.96 3.15
N SER A 1045 -0.87 -38.89 2.69
CA SER A 1045 0.32 -38.60 1.90
C SER A 1045 0.39 -39.43 0.60
N PRO A 1046 -0.60 -39.27 -0.31
CA PRO A 1046 -0.72 -40.10 -1.49
C PRO A 1046 0.51 -40.01 -2.41
N HIS A 1047 1.07 -38.80 -2.55
CA HIS A 1047 2.26 -38.56 -3.36
C HIS A 1047 3.48 -39.36 -2.90
N THR A 1048 3.60 -39.69 -1.61
CA THR A 1048 4.71 -40.51 -1.09
C THR A 1048 4.67 -41.91 -1.66
N ILE A 1049 3.50 -42.54 -1.65
CA ILE A 1049 3.32 -43.88 -2.23
C ILE A 1049 3.54 -43.84 -3.74
N VAL A 1050 3.04 -42.80 -4.42
CA VAL A 1050 3.31 -42.60 -5.86
C VAL A 1050 4.81 -42.49 -6.16
N THR A 1051 5.57 -41.74 -5.35
CA THR A 1051 7.04 -41.60 -5.51
C THR A 1051 7.76 -42.93 -5.26
N ILE A 1052 7.38 -43.70 -4.24
CA ILE A 1052 7.93 -45.06 -3.99
C ILE A 1052 7.75 -45.93 -5.23
N VAL A 1053 6.55 -45.92 -5.80
CA VAL A 1053 6.22 -46.76 -6.96
C VAL A 1053 6.93 -46.27 -8.22
N ARG A 1054 6.77 -45.00 -8.58
CA ARG A 1054 7.27 -44.47 -9.85
C ARG A 1054 8.77 -44.24 -9.84
N ASP A 1055 9.24 -43.38 -8.94
CA ASP A 1055 10.64 -42.96 -8.91
C ASP A 1055 11.53 -44.08 -8.33
N GLY A 1056 11.00 -44.87 -7.37
CA GLY A 1056 11.69 -46.06 -6.85
C GLY A 1056 11.89 -47.13 -7.91
N THR A 1057 10.88 -47.40 -8.76
CA THR A 1057 11.04 -48.36 -9.88
C THR A 1057 12.05 -47.86 -10.91
N SER A 1058 11.99 -46.56 -11.28
CA SER A 1058 12.96 -45.99 -12.22
C SER A 1058 14.39 -46.06 -11.69
N TRP A 1059 14.60 -45.81 -10.39
CA TRP A 1059 15.89 -45.95 -9.74
C TRP A 1059 16.40 -47.40 -9.77
N LEU A 1060 15.52 -48.35 -9.43
CA LEU A 1060 15.85 -49.78 -9.43
C LEU A 1060 16.19 -50.33 -10.82
N GLN A 1061 15.56 -49.81 -11.87
CA GLN A 1061 15.80 -50.19 -13.26
C GLN A 1061 17.14 -49.68 -13.81
N ARG A 1062 17.61 -48.53 -13.31
CA ARG A 1062 18.79 -47.85 -13.86
C ARG A 1062 20.04 -48.01 -13.00
N GLY A 1063 19.89 -48.31 -11.71
CA GLY A 1063 21.01 -48.43 -10.78
C GLY A 1063 21.91 -49.63 -11.11
N VAL A 1064 23.22 -49.44 -11.01
CA VAL A 1064 24.23 -50.50 -11.26
C VAL A 1064 24.89 -51.05 -10.00
N PHE A 1065 24.57 -50.48 -8.83
CA PHE A 1065 25.15 -50.85 -7.54
C PHE A 1065 24.31 -51.84 -6.73
N PHE A 1066 23.16 -52.28 -7.26
CA PHE A 1066 22.36 -53.31 -6.61
C PHE A 1066 22.98 -54.68 -6.83
N THR A 1067 23.12 -55.47 -5.76
CA THR A 1067 23.24 -56.92 -5.91
C THR A 1067 21.92 -57.51 -6.43
N GLU A 1068 21.94 -58.71 -7.02
CA GLU A 1068 20.71 -59.38 -7.49
C GLU A 1068 19.68 -59.52 -6.34
N ASP A 1069 20.13 -59.89 -5.14
CA ASP A 1069 19.30 -60.03 -3.94
C ASP A 1069 18.67 -58.69 -3.49
N GLU A 1070 19.45 -57.60 -3.48
CA GLU A 1070 18.96 -56.27 -3.12
C GLU A 1070 17.98 -55.72 -4.16
N GLN A 1071 18.24 -56.01 -5.45
CA GLN A 1071 17.36 -55.60 -6.54
C GLN A 1071 15.99 -56.28 -6.39
N GLN A 1072 15.97 -57.58 -6.14
CA GLN A 1072 14.75 -58.36 -5.92
C GLN A 1072 14.02 -57.96 -4.63
N SER A 1073 14.75 -57.81 -3.51
CA SER A 1073 14.20 -57.39 -2.23
C SER A 1073 13.51 -56.02 -2.33
N THR A 1074 14.15 -55.08 -3.02
CA THR A 1074 13.59 -53.75 -3.26
C THR A 1074 12.38 -53.80 -4.19
N ALA A 1075 12.42 -54.61 -5.26
CA ALA A 1075 11.26 -54.82 -6.14
C ALA A 1075 10.04 -55.37 -5.37
N ARG A 1076 10.25 -56.37 -4.49
CA ARG A 1076 9.20 -56.93 -3.62
C ARG A 1076 8.62 -55.89 -2.67
N ARG A 1077 9.45 -55.00 -2.11
CA ARG A 1077 9.00 -53.89 -1.26
C ARG A 1077 8.12 -52.91 -2.04
N ILE A 1078 8.51 -52.53 -3.26
CA ILE A 1078 7.70 -51.64 -4.11
C ILE A 1078 6.37 -52.30 -4.49
N LEU A 1079 6.36 -53.58 -4.87
CA LEU A 1079 5.12 -54.34 -5.15
C LEU A 1079 4.19 -54.38 -3.94
N ARG A 1080 4.74 -54.55 -2.73
CA ARG A 1080 3.94 -54.45 -1.49
C ARG A 1080 3.31 -53.07 -1.31
N TRP A 1081 4.02 -52.00 -1.64
CA TRP A 1081 3.46 -50.65 -1.61
C TRP A 1081 2.40 -50.41 -2.68
N ILE A 1082 2.49 -51.07 -3.84
CA ILE A 1082 1.40 -51.09 -4.83
C ILE A 1082 0.16 -51.77 -4.23
N GLU A 1083 0.32 -52.91 -3.55
CA GLU A 1083 -0.79 -53.60 -2.90
C GLU A 1083 -1.44 -52.76 -1.78
N ILE A 1084 -0.62 -52.12 -0.94
CA ILE A 1084 -1.09 -51.20 0.11
C ILE A 1084 -1.77 -49.98 -0.53
N GLY A 1085 -1.18 -49.41 -1.60
CA GLY A 1085 -1.73 -48.28 -2.31
C GLY A 1085 -3.07 -48.59 -2.97
N HIS A 1086 -3.30 -49.80 -3.47
CA HIS A 1086 -4.63 -50.21 -3.95
C HIS A 1086 -5.69 -50.22 -2.84
N ARG A 1087 -5.29 -50.45 -1.58
CA ARG A 1087 -6.19 -50.40 -0.42
C ARG A 1087 -6.40 -48.98 0.10
N LEU A 1088 -5.34 -48.18 0.21
CA LEU A 1088 -5.38 -46.84 0.81
C LEU A 1088 -5.76 -45.74 -0.19
N LEU A 1089 -5.37 -45.90 -1.46
CA LEU A 1089 -5.43 -44.89 -2.51
C LEU A 1089 -6.21 -45.39 -3.74
N ALA A 1090 -7.20 -46.27 -3.54
CA ALA A 1090 -8.04 -46.82 -4.63
C ALA A 1090 -8.59 -45.74 -5.58
N MET A 1091 -8.86 -44.57 -5.00
CA MET A 1091 -9.40 -43.38 -5.64
C MET A 1091 -8.38 -42.46 -6.35
N ASN A 1092 -7.08 -42.69 -6.20
CA ASN A 1092 -6.06 -41.77 -6.70
C ASN A 1092 -5.61 -42.15 -8.13
N GLY A 1093 -5.94 -41.31 -9.11
CA GLY A 1093 -5.63 -41.55 -10.53
C GLY A 1093 -4.13 -41.59 -10.85
N GLU A 1094 -3.30 -40.76 -10.20
CA GLU A 1094 -1.85 -40.76 -10.39
C GLU A 1094 -1.22 -42.06 -9.90
N PHE A 1095 -1.67 -42.56 -8.75
CA PHE A 1095 -1.24 -43.84 -8.20
C PHE A 1095 -1.61 -45.00 -9.12
N ARG A 1096 -2.85 -45.06 -9.62
CA ARG A 1096 -3.28 -46.13 -10.55
C ARG A 1096 -2.41 -46.18 -11.80
N SER A 1097 -2.20 -45.02 -12.43
CA SER A 1097 -1.33 -44.93 -13.60
C SER A 1097 0.10 -45.39 -13.29
N ALA A 1098 0.67 -44.96 -12.15
CA ALA A 1098 2.00 -45.40 -11.73
C ALA A 1098 2.06 -46.92 -11.46
N ALA A 1099 1.07 -47.48 -10.77
CA ALA A 1099 0.98 -48.90 -10.46
C ALA A 1099 0.88 -49.75 -11.74
N GLU A 1100 0.01 -49.38 -12.69
CA GLU A 1100 -0.15 -50.07 -13.97
C GLU A 1100 1.16 -50.12 -14.76
N HIS A 1101 1.87 -48.99 -14.87
CA HIS A 1101 3.12 -48.92 -15.64
C HIS A 1101 4.31 -49.62 -14.94
N CYS A 1102 4.34 -49.65 -13.60
CA CYS A 1102 5.48 -50.16 -12.84
C CYS A 1102 5.37 -51.64 -12.46
N THR A 1103 4.15 -52.21 -12.37
CA THR A 1103 3.94 -53.60 -11.90
C THR A 1103 4.65 -54.62 -12.79
N GLY A 1104 4.44 -54.57 -14.11
CA GLY A 1104 5.05 -55.54 -15.04
C GLY A 1104 6.58 -55.59 -15.00
N PRO A 1105 7.29 -54.44 -15.04
CA PRO A 1105 8.74 -54.43 -14.86
C PRO A 1105 9.21 -54.98 -13.51
N LEU A 1106 8.55 -54.66 -12.41
CA LEU A 1106 8.91 -55.15 -11.08
C LEU A 1106 8.69 -56.67 -10.95
N GLU A 1107 7.58 -57.20 -11.46
CA GLU A 1107 7.32 -58.64 -11.47
C GLU A 1107 8.39 -59.42 -12.24
N ARG A 1108 8.90 -58.88 -13.36
CA ARG A 1108 10.00 -59.50 -14.12
C ARG A 1108 11.30 -59.55 -13.32
N MET A 1109 11.61 -58.52 -12.55
CA MET A 1109 12.79 -58.50 -11.68
C MET A 1109 12.69 -59.56 -10.57
N VAL A 1110 11.48 -59.81 -10.04
CA VAL A 1110 11.25 -60.84 -9.02
C VAL A 1110 11.24 -62.25 -9.62
N ARG A 1111 10.67 -62.44 -10.82
CA ARG A 1111 10.58 -63.75 -11.50
C ARG A 1111 11.89 -64.26 -12.10
N ALA A 1112 12.91 -63.41 -12.26
CA ALA A 1112 14.23 -63.83 -12.72
C ALA A 1112 14.91 -64.88 -11.80
N GLU A 1113 14.34 -65.11 -10.60
CA GLU A 1113 14.70 -66.20 -9.68
C GLU A 1113 14.05 -67.55 -10.06
N ASP A 1114 12.78 -67.57 -10.50
CA ASP A 1114 12.02 -68.81 -10.74
C ASP A 1114 12.53 -69.61 -11.95
N GLU A 1115 13.19 -68.95 -12.91
CA GLU A 1115 13.81 -69.61 -14.07
C GLU A 1115 15.28 -70.04 -13.82
N ARG A 1116 15.88 -69.64 -12.67
CA ARG A 1116 17.27 -70.01 -12.30
C ARG A 1116 17.36 -70.98 -11.11
N ALA A 1117 16.23 -71.52 -10.64
CA ALA A 1117 16.22 -72.69 -9.77
C ALA A 1117 16.71 -73.93 -10.54
N ILE A 1118 18.03 -74.16 -10.47
CA ILE A 1118 18.80 -75.40 -10.65
C ILE A 1118 18.07 -76.52 -11.45
N PRO A 1119 18.50 -76.86 -12.69
CA PRO A 1119 18.28 -78.21 -13.17
C PRO A 1119 19.10 -79.16 -12.30
N LEU A 1120 18.40 -80.09 -11.63
CA LEU A 1120 18.91 -81.17 -10.77
C LEU A 1120 20.27 -81.75 -11.19
#